data_AF-A0A940BNA3-F1
#
_entry.id   AF-A0A940BNA3-F1
#
_cell.length_a   1.000
_cell.length_b   1.000
_cell.length_c   1.000
_cell.angle_alpha   90.00
_cell.angle_beta   90.00
_cell.angle_gamma   90.00
#
_symmetry.space_group_name_H-M   'P 1'
#
loop_
_entity.id
_entity.type
_entity.pdbx_description
1 polymer ?
#
loop_
_entity_poly.entity_id
_entity_poly.type
_entity_poly.pdbx_seq_one_letter_code
_entity_poly.pdbx_strand_id
1 'polypeptide(L)'
;MNIIGKKILNDTQLQRTKEMKRLAETKLNNIEENLGQLRKQQVFLRRYNKLKIDLKQEKARLFELNKLQASMADEIRQLERYEMFEAIQGTFQRVTILEKLTDQNNRSLSNLKRESDELNQSWNGQEKLQTQMKSQRKSAEEKNHALQDSIFHAFTLQGYSQACEEEINNLSKLLEKANLQVGTLESNIAEVEQGIEFLTEKLSHHSAERQSMEIHEQTILHAEKILLLLDNLQDIEEQQQRTKTLQKETLQKQDEENILLGRVFSKYQDVTSDIETLEGERETHKSNILGQDSYKLQERAMQLKSLKQMLISAQSLWHQISVGYNSIEEKTRTLNELRLHIDQTERNIKEMELEVGKLSRLCHEKEHTYLLSKGQNIIQLRADLKEGVSCSVCGATHHPYHSDTMLEQSKLIGEFKTDYELLSAELRGKQKLLDEMRLDLAESKGRQFSEESSLNAIRLRQNDDVKEWSIYSSLDSSFKDCSPSTNLNARMALIRHMIESTGTDAEEAQKELDTFNYHMSQIAKLSEKLQTLEQQKKDLNTRLNEVNTGCQVMVGQVERVTAMIDNESIRYSEVYHHLEECITIKDWKDIWDNNHESLRERIITLKTTWDNINQQIQKEQQELAILKTQHEAIQAQQKSFRYYQEMVRNRTDDRRNQIDENNKTINQTTGEYGPKQLYNQVYQQLTETRQAEEAEQEKTQKMLHDIDYLRGRNEFHMMFGKELSNELSQERSRLDLWIRNFNMHHPPVQYTELEEVFSEEKDWEATRSRIQTVQRDTALCQARVDDLNSRLLSLQSDGNYHNADNEALQESLASQQENLESKRREIMMQIARYSVALEDHEKAIHSANNSAEDQSSEPEEN
;
A
#
# COMPACT_ATOMS: atom_id res chain seq x y z
N MET A 1 -121.46 -43.05 -215.82
CA MET A 1 -121.79 -43.96 -216.94
C MET A 1 -121.89 -45.38 -216.41
N ASN A 2 -122.62 -46.35 -216.97
CA ASN A 2 -123.76 -46.42 -217.92
C ASN A 2 -124.29 -47.88 -217.82
N ILE A 3 -125.56 -48.26 -218.06
CA ILE A 3 -126.81 -47.52 -218.32
C ILE A 3 -127.98 -48.37 -217.75
N ILE A 4 -129.23 -47.88 -217.79
CA ILE A 4 -130.38 -48.42 -217.03
C ILE A 4 -131.09 -49.59 -217.73
N GLY A 5 -131.60 -50.55 -216.96
CA GLY A 5 -132.62 -51.55 -217.34
C GLY A 5 -133.09 -52.35 -216.12
N LYS A 6 -134.41 -52.47 -215.87
CA LYS A 6 -134.95 -53.04 -214.61
C LYS A 6 -135.23 -54.54 -214.69
N LYS A 7 -135.16 -55.19 -213.53
CA LYS A 7 -135.00 -56.65 -213.45
C LYS A 7 -135.73 -57.27 -212.27
N ILE A 8 -136.07 -58.54 -212.46
CA ILE A 8 -136.75 -59.41 -211.51
C ILE A 8 -135.76 -60.55 -211.18
N LEU A 9 -135.31 -60.65 -209.93
CA LEU A 9 -134.66 -61.85 -209.39
C LEU A 9 -135.73 -62.94 -209.24
N ASN A 10 -135.51 -64.14 -209.80
CA ASN A 10 -136.49 -65.24 -209.70
C ASN A 10 -136.51 -65.83 -208.27
N ASP A 11 -137.58 -66.53 -207.87
CA ASP A 11 -137.77 -66.99 -206.47
C ASP A 11 -136.60 -67.82 -205.93
N THR A 12 -136.06 -68.73 -206.73
CA THR A 12 -134.88 -69.53 -206.35
C THR A 12 -133.62 -68.69 -206.10
N GLN A 13 -133.53 -67.48 -206.66
CA GLN A 13 -132.48 -66.50 -206.35
C GLN A 13 -132.84 -65.70 -205.09
N LEU A 14 -134.08 -65.21 -204.98
CA LEU A 14 -134.51 -64.41 -203.83
C LEU A 14 -134.42 -65.18 -202.51
N GLN A 15 -134.94 -66.40 -202.47
CA GLN A 15 -134.97 -67.25 -201.28
C GLN A 15 -133.54 -67.58 -200.81
N ARG A 16 -132.64 -67.94 -201.75
CA ARG A 16 -131.20 -68.10 -201.49
C ARG A 16 -130.56 -66.87 -200.87
N THR A 17 -130.93 -65.67 -201.32
CA THR A 17 -130.35 -64.42 -200.81
C THR A 17 -130.80 -64.16 -199.35
N LYS A 18 -132.07 -64.46 -199.02
CA LYS A 18 -132.59 -64.37 -197.63
C LYS A 18 -131.87 -65.37 -196.70
N GLU A 19 -131.67 -66.62 -197.12
CA GLU A 19 -130.94 -67.63 -196.34
C GLU A 19 -129.47 -67.25 -196.13
N MET A 20 -128.78 -66.79 -197.17
CA MET A 20 -127.35 -66.43 -197.12
C MET A 20 -127.08 -65.27 -196.16
N LYS A 21 -128.00 -64.29 -196.06
CA LYS A 21 -127.92 -63.23 -195.03
C LYS A 21 -127.99 -63.81 -193.62
N ARG A 22 -129.02 -64.59 -193.32
CA ARG A 22 -129.32 -65.13 -191.99
C ARG A 22 -128.23 -66.08 -191.46
N LEU A 23 -127.58 -66.80 -192.37
CA LEU A 23 -126.47 -67.71 -192.08
C LEU A 23 -125.14 -66.96 -191.80
N ALA A 24 -124.97 -65.74 -192.30
CA ALA A 24 -123.85 -64.88 -191.96
C ALA A 24 -124.06 -64.18 -190.59
N GLU A 25 -125.29 -63.72 -190.30
CA GLU A 25 -125.65 -63.13 -188.99
C GLU A 25 -125.39 -64.10 -187.82
N THR A 26 -125.75 -65.37 -187.97
CA THR A 26 -125.51 -66.41 -186.96
C THR A 26 -124.02 -66.73 -186.76
N LYS A 27 -123.18 -66.61 -187.81
CA LYS A 27 -121.72 -66.76 -187.66
C LYS A 27 -121.09 -65.60 -186.86
N LEU A 28 -121.68 -64.40 -186.91
CA LEU A 28 -121.14 -63.23 -186.22
C LEU A 28 -121.22 -63.37 -184.70
N ASN A 29 -122.40 -63.67 -184.16
CA ASN A 29 -122.61 -63.86 -182.72
C ASN A 29 -121.69 -64.94 -182.13
N ASN A 30 -121.50 -66.04 -182.86
CA ASN A 30 -120.66 -67.16 -182.44
C ASN A 30 -119.17 -66.73 -182.32
N ILE A 31 -118.70 -65.80 -183.15
CA ILE A 31 -117.35 -65.24 -183.02
C ILE A 31 -117.24 -64.32 -181.79
N GLU A 32 -118.26 -63.51 -181.50
CA GLU A 32 -118.26 -62.59 -180.36
C GLU A 32 -118.27 -63.33 -178.99
N GLU A 33 -119.04 -64.42 -178.86
CA GLU A 33 -119.00 -65.25 -177.65
C GLU A 33 -117.63 -65.88 -177.40
N ASN A 34 -116.99 -66.42 -178.43
CA ASN A 34 -115.66 -67.03 -178.32
C ASN A 34 -114.60 -66.01 -177.87
N LEU A 35 -114.64 -64.77 -178.39
CA LEU A 35 -113.77 -63.67 -177.94
C LEU A 35 -114.00 -63.29 -176.46
N GLY A 36 -115.25 -63.38 -175.99
CA GLY A 36 -115.61 -63.14 -174.59
C GLY A 36 -115.05 -64.19 -173.62
N GLN A 37 -115.01 -65.46 -174.01
CA GLN A 37 -114.45 -66.55 -173.21
C GLN A 37 -112.92 -66.46 -173.12
N LEU A 38 -112.26 -66.23 -174.26
CA LEU A 38 -110.81 -66.07 -174.41
C LEU A 38 -110.18 -65.09 -173.41
N ARG A 39 -110.77 -63.90 -173.26
CA ARG A 39 -110.25 -62.86 -172.34
C ARG A 39 -110.32 -63.26 -170.86
N LYS A 40 -111.33 -64.05 -170.46
CA LYS A 40 -111.46 -64.52 -169.06
C LYS A 40 -110.38 -65.54 -168.70
N GLN A 41 -109.94 -66.36 -169.65
CA GLN A 41 -108.89 -67.35 -169.41
C GLN A 41 -107.51 -66.71 -169.18
N GLN A 42 -107.17 -65.63 -169.91
CA GLN A 42 -105.87 -64.95 -169.75
C GLN A 42 -105.68 -64.28 -168.37
N VAL A 43 -106.74 -63.70 -167.79
CA VAL A 43 -106.66 -63.05 -166.46
C VAL A 43 -106.42 -64.07 -165.35
N PHE A 44 -107.04 -65.24 -165.46
CA PHE A 44 -106.93 -66.34 -164.52
C PHE A 44 -105.47 -66.81 -164.36
N LEU A 45 -104.80 -67.11 -165.47
CA LEU A 45 -103.45 -67.70 -165.48
C LEU A 45 -102.40 -66.81 -164.79
N ARG A 46 -102.48 -65.49 -164.96
CA ARG A 46 -101.55 -64.54 -164.31
C ARG A 46 -101.67 -64.58 -162.78
N ARG A 47 -102.89 -64.68 -162.26
CA ARG A 47 -103.16 -64.67 -160.81
C ARG A 47 -102.74 -65.99 -160.15
N TYR A 48 -102.95 -67.11 -160.85
CA TYR A 48 -102.53 -68.44 -160.43
C TYR A 48 -101.00 -68.58 -160.30
N ASN A 49 -100.25 -68.14 -161.32
CA ASN A 49 -98.79 -68.26 -161.34
C ASN A 49 -98.11 -67.50 -160.19
N LYS A 50 -98.60 -66.31 -159.81
CA LYS A 50 -97.99 -65.50 -158.74
C LYS A 50 -98.08 -66.19 -157.37
N LEU A 51 -99.26 -66.65 -156.97
CA LEU A 51 -99.47 -67.34 -155.68
C LEU A 51 -98.62 -68.62 -155.55
N LYS A 52 -98.37 -69.31 -156.67
CA LYS A 52 -97.55 -70.53 -156.71
C LYS A 52 -96.06 -70.28 -156.43
N ILE A 53 -95.55 -69.08 -156.72
CA ILE A 53 -94.17 -68.68 -156.41
C ILE A 53 -94.04 -68.36 -154.92
N ASP A 54 -94.91 -67.48 -154.40
CA ASP A 54 -94.89 -67.04 -153.00
C ASP A 54 -95.00 -68.25 -152.04
N LEU A 55 -95.91 -69.19 -152.33
CA LEU A 55 -96.10 -70.42 -151.56
C LEU A 55 -94.85 -71.33 -151.52
N LYS A 56 -94.05 -71.35 -152.59
CA LYS A 56 -92.84 -72.17 -152.66
C LYS A 56 -91.71 -71.62 -151.77
N GLN A 57 -91.65 -70.29 -151.62
CA GLN A 57 -90.63 -69.63 -150.81
C GLN A 57 -90.86 -69.87 -149.31
N GLU A 58 -92.06 -69.62 -148.80
CA GLU A 58 -92.33 -69.77 -147.36
C GLU A 58 -92.30 -71.25 -146.91
N LYS A 59 -92.66 -72.21 -147.78
CA LYS A 59 -92.51 -73.64 -147.48
C LYS A 59 -91.05 -74.05 -147.29
N ALA A 60 -90.11 -73.45 -148.01
CA ALA A 60 -88.68 -73.72 -147.83
C ALA A 60 -88.16 -73.16 -146.49
N ARG A 61 -88.58 -71.95 -146.12
CA ARG A 61 -88.20 -71.29 -144.85
C ARG A 61 -88.69 -72.07 -143.63
N LEU A 62 -89.93 -72.55 -143.67
CA LEU A 62 -90.55 -73.35 -142.63
C LEU A 62 -89.78 -74.66 -142.33
N PHE A 63 -89.21 -75.28 -143.36
CA PHE A 63 -88.47 -76.53 -143.22
C PHE A 63 -87.17 -76.36 -142.40
N GLU A 64 -86.38 -75.32 -142.68
CA GLU A 64 -85.13 -75.06 -141.94
C GLU A 64 -85.37 -74.68 -140.47
N LEU A 65 -86.45 -73.93 -140.17
CA LEU A 65 -86.80 -73.58 -138.78
C LEU A 65 -87.19 -74.82 -137.95
N ASN A 66 -88.01 -75.72 -138.50
CA ASN A 66 -88.35 -76.97 -137.83
C ASN A 66 -87.12 -77.86 -137.57
N LYS A 67 -86.17 -77.89 -138.51
CA LYS A 67 -84.90 -78.64 -138.39
C LYS A 67 -84.00 -78.08 -137.28
N LEU A 68 -83.90 -76.75 -137.16
CA LEU A 68 -83.19 -76.09 -136.06
C LEU A 68 -83.82 -76.45 -134.71
N GLN A 69 -85.14 -76.35 -134.59
CA GLN A 69 -85.86 -76.66 -133.36
C GLN A 69 -85.66 -78.12 -132.90
N ALA A 70 -85.67 -79.08 -133.83
CA ALA A 70 -85.41 -80.48 -133.52
C ALA A 70 -83.99 -80.75 -132.98
N SER A 71 -83.00 -79.96 -133.39
CA SER A 71 -81.60 -80.12 -132.95
C SER A 71 -81.34 -79.70 -131.49
N MET A 72 -82.28 -78.97 -130.85
CA MET A 72 -82.12 -78.43 -129.50
C MET A 72 -82.85 -79.24 -128.40
N ALA A 73 -83.36 -80.43 -128.73
CA ALA A 73 -84.26 -81.20 -127.86
C ALA A 73 -83.65 -81.66 -126.52
N ASP A 74 -82.34 -81.85 -126.43
CA ASP A 74 -81.68 -82.31 -125.19
C ASP A 74 -81.34 -81.15 -124.24
N GLU A 75 -80.97 -79.99 -124.77
CA GLU A 75 -80.76 -78.78 -123.97
C GLU A 75 -82.07 -78.29 -123.34
N ILE A 76 -83.19 -78.40 -124.08
CA ILE A 76 -84.54 -78.12 -123.55
C ILE A 76 -84.80 -78.98 -122.30
N ARG A 77 -84.55 -80.29 -122.38
CA ARG A 77 -84.78 -81.22 -121.27
C ARG A 77 -83.85 -81.00 -120.07
N GLN A 78 -82.61 -80.58 -120.29
CA GLN A 78 -81.68 -80.25 -119.20
C GLN A 78 -82.09 -78.95 -118.50
N LEU A 79 -82.47 -77.91 -119.25
CA LEU A 79 -82.97 -76.66 -118.69
C LEU A 79 -84.25 -76.89 -117.88
N GLU A 80 -85.22 -77.63 -118.42
CA GLU A 80 -86.44 -78.01 -117.70
C GLU A 80 -86.13 -78.68 -116.35
N ARG A 81 -85.10 -79.54 -116.28
CA ARG A 81 -84.67 -80.19 -115.04
C ARG A 81 -84.02 -79.23 -114.04
N TYR A 82 -83.19 -78.28 -114.50
CA TYR A 82 -82.60 -77.24 -113.64
C TYR A 82 -83.68 -76.30 -113.07
N GLU A 83 -84.62 -75.86 -113.89
CA GLU A 83 -85.73 -74.97 -113.50
C GLU A 83 -86.62 -75.58 -112.41
N MET A 84 -86.75 -76.90 -112.37
CA MET A 84 -87.45 -77.60 -111.29
C MET A 84 -86.72 -77.51 -109.93
N PHE A 85 -85.41 -77.32 -109.93
CA PHE A 85 -84.57 -77.33 -108.72
C PHE A 85 -84.21 -75.93 -108.22
N GLU A 86 -84.24 -74.91 -109.07
CA GLU A 86 -83.84 -73.52 -108.80
C GLU A 86 -84.33 -72.97 -107.44
N ALA A 87 -85.55 -73.33 -107.03
CA ALA A 87 -86.15 -72.93 -105.76
C ALA A 87 -85.42 -73.39 -104.46
N ILE A 88 -84.53 -74.39 -104.50
CA ILE A 88 -83.85 -74.93 -103.30
C ILE A 88 -82.35 -74.58 -103.21
N GLN A 89 -81.77 -73.97 -104.25
CA GLN A 89 -80.33 -73.70 -104.36
C GLN A 89 -79.74 -72.95 -103.14
N GLY A 90 -80.45 -71.94 -102.64
CA GLY A 90 -80.00 -71.15 -101.48
C GLY A 90 -79.95 -71.93 -100.16
N THR A 91 -80.83 -72.94 -99.98
CA THR A 91 -80.80 -73.81 -98.79
C THR A 91 -79.58 -74.73 -98.83
N PHE A 92 -79.27 -75.31 -99.99
CA PHE A 92 -78.09 -76.15 -100.20
C PHE A 92 -76.79 -75.40 -99.86
N GLN A 93 -76.60 -74.20 -100.42
CA GLN A 93 -75.38 -73.40 -100.17
C GLN A 93 -75.19 -73.05 -98.69
N ARG A 94 -76.28 -72.80 -97.95
CA ARG A 94 -76.21 -72.46 -96.52
C ARG A 94 -75.74 -73.64 -95.66
N VAL A 95 -76.17 -74.87 -95.99
CA VAL A 95 -75.69 -76.10 -95.33
C VAL A 95 -74.17 -76.22 -95.45
N THR A 96 -73.61 -76.06 -96.65
CA THR A 96 -72.16 -76.19 -96.90
C THR A 96 -71.31 -75.16 -96.14
N ILE A 97 -71.85 -73.96 -95.86
CA ILE A 97 -71.16 -72.92 -95.08
C ILE A 97 -71.14 -73.27 -93.58
N LEU A 98 -72.28 -73.71 -93.04
CA LEU A 98 -72.43 -74.03 -91.62
C LEU A 98 -71.56 -75.23 -91.19
N GLU A 99 -71.33 -76.19 -92.08
CA GLU A 99 -70.39 -77.31 -91.87
C GLU A 99 -68.96 -76.81 -91.64
N LYS A 100 -68.45 -75.93 -92.50
CA LYS A 100 -67.09 -75.37 -92.40
C LYS A 100 -66.88 -74.57 -91.11
N LEU A 101 -67.89 -73.82 -90.66
CA LEU A 101 -67.83 -73.06 -89.41
C LEU A 101 -67.81 -73.97 -88.17
N THR A 102 -68.58 -75.06 -88.21
CA THR A 102 -68.64 -76.04 -87.11
C THR A 102 -67.27 -76.68 -86.86
N ASP A 103 -66.56 -77.09 -87.93
CA ASP A 103 -65.22 -77.66 -87.83
C ASP A 103 -64.17 -76.68 -87.29
N GLN A 104 -64.24 -75.40 -87.67
CA GLN A 104 -63.33 -74.38 -87.16
C GLN A 104 -63.49 -74.18 -85.64
N ASN A 105 -64.73 -74.16 -85.15
CA ASN A 105 -65.00 -74.00 -83.73
C ASN A 105 -64.50 -75.19 -82.87
N ASN A 106 -64.65 -76.42 -83.38
CA ASN A 106 -64.17 -77.63 -82.70
C ASN A 106 -62.63 -77.66 -82.52
N ARG A 107 -61.88 -77.10 -83.47
CA ARG A 107 -60.41 -76.94 -83.36
C ARG A 107 -60.04 -75.92 -82.28
N SER A 108 -60.76 -74.80 -82.20
CA SER A 108 -60.53 -73.75 -81.19
C SER A 108 -60.75 -74.25 -79.75
N LEU A 109 -61.81 -75.04 -79.52
CA LEU A 109 -62.07 -75.69 -78.23
C LEU A 109 -60.93 -76.62 -77.79
N SER A 110 -60.37 -77.37 -78.74
CA SER A 110 -59.28 -78.32 -78.45
C SER A 110 -57.99 -77.61 -78.01
N ASN A 111 -57.69 -76.46 -78.60
CA ASN A 111 -56.53 -75.65 -78.22
C ASN A 111 -56.69 -75.02 -76.83
N LEU A 112 -57.84 -74.41 -76.54
CA LEU A 112 -58.14 -73.77 -75.26
C LEU A 112 -58.08 -74.74 -74.08
N LYS A 113 -58.48 -76.00 -74.29
CA LYS A 113 -58.38 -77.04 -73.26
C LYS A 113 -56.92 -77.30 -72.85
N ARG A 114 -56.01 -77.39 -73.82
CA ARG A 114 -54.57 -77.59 -73.54
C ARG A 114 -53.96 -76.41 -72.79
N GLU A 115 -54.25 -75.18 -73.22
CA GLU A 115 -53.77 -73.96 -72.54
C GLU A 115 -54.25 -73.91 -71.07
N SER A 116 -55.51 -74.31 -70.82
CA SER A 116 -56.06 -74.40 -69.46
C SER A 116 -55.34 -75.45 -68.59
N ASP A 117 -54.98 -76.61 -69.13
CA ASP A 117 -54.32 -77.68 -68.36
C ASP A 117 -52.87 -77.28 -67.97
N GLU A 118 -52.13 -76.63 -68.86
CA GLU A 118 -50.76 -76.14 -68.63
C GLU A 118 -50.71 -75.03 -67.55
N LEU A 119 -51.68 -74.10 -67.57
CA LEU A 119 -51.75 -73.01 -66.61
C LEU A 119 -52.16 -73.48 -65.20
N ASN A 120 -53.11 -74.43 -65.10
CA ASN A 120 -53.51 -75.03 -63.82
C ASN A 120 -52.36 -75.77 -63.13
N GLN A 121 -51.46 -76.44 -63.87
CA GLN A 121 -50.26 -77.07 -63.29
C GLN A 121 -49.30 -76.02 -62.71
N SER A 122 -49.12 -74.90 -63.41
CA SER A 122 -48.24 -73.80 -62.99
C SER A 122 -48.74 -73.13 -61.69
N TRP A 123 -50.06 -72.90 -61.59
CA TRP A 123 -50.71 -72.31 -60.42
C TRP A 123 -50.51 -73.13 -59.14
N ASN A 124 -50.64 -74.46 -59.21
CA ASN A 124 -50.40 -75.37 -58.09
C ASN A 124 -48.95 -75.34 -57.55
N GLY A 125 -47.99 -74.91 -58.37
CA GLY A 125 -46.60 -74.67 -57.93
C GLY A 125 -46.45 -73.35 -57.18
N GLN A 126 -47.06 -72.29 -57.71
CA GLN A 126 -46.97 -70.93 -57.16
C GLN A 126 -47.65 -70.79 -55.78
N GLU A 127 -48.79 -71.44 -55.58
CA GLU A 127 -49.52 -71.45 -54.29
C GLU A 127 -48.66 -72.01 -53.13
N LYS A 128 -47.82 -73.00 -53.41
CA LYS A 128 -46.90 -73.60 -52.41
C LYS A 128 -45.77 -72.66 -52.00
N LEU A 129 -45.24 -71.87 -52.93
CA LEU A 129 -44.21 -70.88 -52.64
C LEU A 129 -44.75 -69.75 -51.77
N GLN A 130 -45.95 -69.24 -52.10
CA GLN A 130 -46.61 -68.20 -51.32
C GLN A 130 -46.91 -68.65 -49.87
N THR A 131 -47.42 -69.87 -49.69
CA THR A 131 -47.69 -70.43 -48.35
C THR A 131 -46.42 -70.66 -47.54
N GLN A 132 -45.30 -71.03 -48.18
CA GLN A 132 -43.99 -71.13 -47.54
C GLN A 132 -43.48 -69.76 -47.03
N MET A 133 -43.47 -68.72 -47.87
CA MET A 133 -42.97 -67.39 -47.47
C MET A 133 -43.78 -66.80 -46.30
N LYS A 134 -45.10 -66.98 -46.32
CA LYS A 134 -46.00 -66.56 -45.24
C LYS A 134 -45.67 -67.17 -43.88
N SER A 135 -45.22 -68.43 -43.87
CA SER A 135 -44.77 -69.09 -42.64
C SER A 135 -43.45 -68.49 -42.10
N GLN A 136 -42.53 -68.11 -42.98
CA GLN A 136 -41.24 -67.51 -42.61
C GLN A 136 -41.42 -66.10 -42.04
N ARG A 137 -42.25 -65.25 -42.67
CA ARG A 137 -42.63 -63.93 -42.13
C ARG A 137 -43.22 -64.05 -40.73
N LYS A 138 -44.14 -64.99 -40.51
CA LYS A 138 -44.77 -65.18 -39.19
C LYS A 138 -43.75 -65.58 -38.11
N SER A 139 -42.81 -66.46 -38.44
CA SER A 139 -41.74 -66.84 -37.50
C SER A 139 -40.80 -65.68 -37.16
N ALA A 140 -40.52 -64.78 -38.11
CA ALA A 140 -39.75 -63.56 -37.85
C ALA A 140 -40.50 -62.56 -36.96
N GLU A 141 -41.82 -62.41 -37.13
CA GLU A 141 -42.67 -61.57 -36.26
C GLU A 141 -42.71 -62.06 -34.82
N GLU A 142 -42.90 -63.37 -34.62
CA GLU A 142 -42.93 -63.99 -33.29
C GLU A 142 -41.59 -63.80 -32.54
N LYS A 143 -40.46 -63.93 -33.25
CA LYS A 143 -39.12 -63.65 -32.69
C LYS A 143 -38.93 -62.16 -32.34
N ASN A 144 -39.39 -61.25 -33.20
CA ASN A 144 -39.29 -59.82 -32.94
C ASN A 144 -40.10 -59.40 -31.71
N HIS A 145 -41.33 -59.90 -31.55
CA HIS A 145 -42.12 -59.62 -30.35
C HIS A 145 -41.50 -60.20 -29.09
N ALA A 146 -40.98 -61.45 -29.13
CA ALA A 146 -40.40 -62.09 -27.96
C ALA A 146 -39.14 -61.39 -27.39
N LEU A 147 -38.40 -60.66 -28.23
CA LEU A 147 -37.16 -59.97 -27.83
C LEU A 147 -37.35 -58.47 -27.52
N GLN A 148 -38.49 -57.88 -27.89
CA GLN A 148 -38.73 -56.45 -27.80
C GLN A 148 -38.60 -55.89 -26.37
N ASP A 149 -39.21 -56.56 -25.39
CA ASP A 149 -39.20 -56.12 -23.99
C ASP A 149 -37.79 -56.24 -23.36
N SER A 150 -37.07 -57.32 -23.68
CA SER A 150 -35.68 -57.54 -23.22
C SER A 150 -34.73 -56.48 -23.78
N ILE A 151 -34.88 -56.12 -25.07
CA ILE A 151 -34.10 -55.05 -25.71
C ILE A 151 -34.41 -53.69 -25.07
N PHE A 152 -35.69 -53.38 -24.81
CA PHE A 152 -36.10 -52.14 -24.14
C PHE A 152 -35.56 -52.05 -22.70
N HIS A 153 -35.60 -53.15 -21.95
CA HIS A 153 -35.02 -53.23 -20.61
C HIS A 153 -33.51 -52.98 -20.65
N ALA A 154 -32.79 -53.60 -21.58
CA ALA A 154 -31.34 -53.42 -21.74
C ALA A 154 -30.96 -51.96 -22.12
N PHE A 155 -31.74 -51.29 -22.99
CA PHE A 155 -31.57 -49.85 -23.24
C PHE A 155 -31.82 -48.99 -22.00
N THR A 156 -32.80 -49.36 -21.17
CA THR A 156 -33.12 -48.64 -19.92
C THR A 156 -31.96 -48.74 -18.93
N LEU A 157 -31.39 -49.94 -18.76
CA LEU A 157 -30.20 -50.17 -17.93
C LEU A 157 -28.98 -49.44 -18.48
N GLN A 158 -28.80 -49.37 -19.81
CA GLN A 158 -27.72 -48.62 -20.44
C GLN A 158 -27.81 -47.12 -20.09
N GLY A 159 -29.01 -46.54 -20.09
CA GLY A 159 -29.24 -45.15 -19.65
C GLY A 159 -28.92 -44.92 -18.17
N TYR A 160 -29.29 -45.87 -17.28
CA TYR A 160 -28.92 -45.78 -15.87
C TYR A 160 -27.41 -45.88 -15.64
N SER A 161 -26.69 -46.72 -16.40
CA SER A 161 -25.23 -46.79 -16.33
C SER A 161 -24.57 -45.47 -16.72
N GLN A 162 -25.02 -44.83 -17.80
CA GLN A 162 -24.53 -43.51 -18.22
C GLN A 162 -24.76 -42.43 -17.15
N ALA A 163 -25.93 -42.41 -16.52
CA ALA A 163 -26.21 -41.48 -15.41
C ALA A 163 -25.29 -41.72 -14.19
N CYS A 164 -24.93 -42.98 -13.92
CA CYS A 164 -23.97 -43.33 -12.87
C CYS A 164 -22.53 -42.90 -13.24
N GLU A 165 -22.13 -43.01 -14.51
CA GLU A 165 -20.83 -42.51 -15.01
C GLU A 165 -20.72 -40.98 -14.88
N GLU A 166 -21.81 -40.25 -15.15
CA GLU A 166 -21.87 -38.79 -14.92
C GLU A 166 -21.77 -38.44 -13.42
N GLU A 167 -22.43 -39.18 -12.53
CA GLU A 167 -22.30 -38.97 -11.08
C GLU A 167 -20.87 -39.27 -10.61
N ILE A 168 -20.23 -40.35 -11.09
CA ILE A 168 -18.81 -40.66 -10.83
C ILE A 168 -17.89 -39.52 -11.29
N ASN A 169 -18.13 -38.95 -12.47
CA ASN A 169 -17.35 -37.81 -12.98
C ASN A 169 -17.56 -36.49 -12.20
N ASN A 170 -18.64 -36.39 -11.42
CA ASN A 170 -18.86 -35.26 -10.51
C ASN A 170 -18.26 -35.55 -9.12
N LEU A 171 -18.37 -36.79 -8.62
CA LEU A 171 -17.74 -37.25 -7.38
C LEU A 171 -16.21 -37.20 -7.46
N SER A 172 -15.59 -37.52 -8.62
CA SER A 172 -14.15 -37.41 -8.81
C SER A 172 -13.63 -35.97 -8.67
N LYS A 173 -14.33 -34.98 -9.23
CA LYS A 173 -14.03 -33.54 -9.07
C LYS A 173 -14.21 -33.06 -7.64
N LEU A 174 -15.19 -33.60 -6.90
CA LEU A 174 -15.38 -33.31 -5.47
C LEU A 174 -14.25 -33.92 -4.63
N LEU A 175 -13.82 -35.14 -4.96
CA LEU A 175 -12.68 -35.81 -4.33
C LEU A 175 -11.38 -35.03 -4.56
N GLU A 176 -11.14 -34.55 -5.78
CA GLU A 176 -9.95 -33.75 -6.12
C GLU A 176 -9.89 -32.45 -5.32
N LYS A 177 -11.02 -31.72 -5.21
CA LYS A 177 -11.12 -30.53 -4.34
C LYS A 177 -10.88 -30.86 -2.86
N ALA A 178 -11.41 -31.97 -2.37
CA ALA A 178 -11.20 -32.41 -0.99
C ALA A 178 -9.75 -32.82 -0.72
N ASN A 179 -9.09 -33.48 -1.67
CA ASN A 179 -7.65 -33.79 -1.61
C ASN A 179 -6.80 -32.52 -1.51
N LEU A 180 -7.12 -31.50 -2.32
CA LEU A 180 -6.39 -30.23 -2.32
C LEU A 180 -6.58 -29.47 -1.00
N GLN A 181 -7.80 -29.45 -0.45
CA GLN A 181 -8.08 -28.91 0.90
C GLN A 181 -7.29 -29.64 1.98
N VAL A 182 -7.29 -30.98 2.00
CA VAL A 182 -6.54 -31.77 3.00
C VAL A 182 -5.03 -31.51 2.89
N GLY A 183 -4.47 -31.44 1.68
CA GLY A 183 -3.06 -31.09 1.47
C GLY A 183 -2.70 -29.68 1.97
N THR A 184 -3.57 -28.68 1.77
CA THR A 184 -3.35 -27.33 2.34
C THR A 184 -3.42 -27.33 3.87
N LEU A 185 -4.33 -28.10 4.47
CA LEU A 185 -4.42 -28.23 5.93
C LEU A 185 -3.21 -28.97 6.51
N GLU A 186 -2.66 -29.95 5.80
CA GLU A 186 -1.42 -30.65 6.17
C GLU A 186 -0.20 -29.72 6.17
N SER A 187 -0.06 -28.85 5.17
CA SER A 187 0.99 -27.82 5.16
C SER A 187 0.84 -26.86 6.35
N ASN A 188 -0.37 -26.36 6.59
CA ASN A 188 -0.64 -25.44 7.70
C ASN A 188 -0.40 -26.09 9.08
N ILE A 189 -0.72 -27.38 9.25
CA ILE A 189 -0.40 -28.11 10.47
C ILE A 189 1.11 -28.17 10.70
N ALA A 190 1.89 -28.51 9.66
CA ALA A 190 3.35 -28.57 9.77
C ALA A 190 3.98 -27.20 10.10
N GLU A 191 3.49 -26.11 9.49
CA GLU A 191 3.93 -24.74 9.81
C GLU A 191 3.63 -24.35 11.27
N VAL A 192 2.42 -24.67 11.76
CA VAL A 192 2.03 -24.39 13.15
C VAL A 192 2.81 -25.28 14.14
N GLU A 193 3.09 -26.54 13.79
CA GLU A 193 3.94 -27.44 14.60
C GLU A 193 5.37 -26.91 14.74
N GLN A 194 5.99 -26.44 13.65
CA GLN A 194 7.30 -25.76 13.70
C GLN A 194 7.26 -24.48 14.55
N GLY A 195 6.18 -23.70 14.45
CA GLY A 195 5.98 -22.51 15.29
C GLY A 195 5.86 -22.84 16.78
N ILE A 196 5.17 -23.94 17.12
CA ILE A 196 5.05 -24.45 18.49
C ILE A 196 6.42 -24.92 19.01
N GLU A 197 7.19 -25.65 18.21
CA GLU A 197 8.53 -26.14 18.58
C GLU A 197 9.49 -24.98 18.86
N PHE A 198 9.58 -24.01 17.94
CA PHE A 198 10.41 -22.81 18.08
C PHE A 198 10.04 -21.95 19.31
N LEU A 199 8.75 -21.72 19.56
CA LEU A 199 8.31 -20.99 20.76
C LEU A 199 8.59 -21.79 22.04
N THR A 200 8.50 -23.12 22.00
CA THR A 200 8.82 -23.97 23.15
C THR A 200 10.32 -23.93 23.48
N GLU A 201 11.18 -23.94 22.46
CA GLU A 201 12.64 -23.82 22.62
C GLU A 201 13.01 -22.45 23.22
N LYS A 202 12.49 -21.34 22.66
CA LYS A 202 12.68 -19.99 23.22
C LYS A 202 12.24 -19.86 24.67
N LEU A 203 11.05 -20.34 24.99
CA LEU A 203 10.50 -20.30 26.34
C LEU A 203 11.38 -21.11 27.31
N SER A 204 11.95 -22.24 26.85
CA SER A 204 12.94 -22.99 27.63
C SER A 204 14.23 -22.21 27.88
N HIS A 205 14.71 -21.45 26.88
CA HIS A 205 15.89 -20.60 26.99
C HIS A 205 15.69 -19.46 28.00
N HIS A 206 14.64 -18.65 27.83
CA HIS A 206 14.32 -17.57 28.78
C HIS A 206 14.00 -18.11 30.19
N SER A 207 13.38 -19.29 30.30
CA SER A 207 13.16 -19.96 31.59
C SER A 207 14.48 -20.33 32.28
N ALA A 208 15.48 -20.81 31.52
CA ALA A 208 16.82 -21.10 32.03
C ALA A 208 17.59 -19.82 32.41
N GLU A 209 17.47 -18.74 31.63
CA GLU A 209 18.03 -17.42 31.99
C GLU A 209 17.41 -16.90 33.30
N ARG A 210 16.07 -16.95 33.43
CA ARG A 210 15.38 -16.60 34.68
C ARG A 210 15.90 -17.43 35.85
N GLN A 211 16.04 -18.74 35.67
CA GLN A 211 16.56 -19.64 36.72
C GLN A 211 18.01 -19.28 37.13
N SER A 212 18.86 -18.90 36.18
CA SER A 212 20.22 -18.44 36.49
C SER A 212 20.25 -17.17 37.34
N MET A 213 19.22 -16.33 37.22
CA MET A 213 19.07 -15.09 37.98
C MET A 213 18.41 -15.27 39.35
N GLU A 214 17.85 -16.44 39.69
CA GLU A 214 17.23 -16.69 41.01
C GLU A 214 18.24 -16.55 42.17
N ILE A 215 19.54 -16.73 41.91
CA ILE A 215 20.62 -16.44 42.87
C ILE A 215 20.58 -14.98 43.34
N HIS A 216 20.07 -14.07 42.51
CA HIS A 216 19.93 -12.64 42.80
C HIS A 216 18.52 -12.22 43.25
N GLU A 217 17.60 -13.17 43.52
CA GLU A 217 16.20 -12.91 43.86
C GLU A 217 16.03 -11.88 44.98
N GLN A 218 16.77 -12.00 46.09
CA GLN A 218 16.68 -11.05 47.21
C GLN A 218 17.05 -9.62 46.81
N THR A 219 18.08 -9.47 45.96
CA THR A 219 18.55 -8.16 45.47
C THR A 219 17.59 -7.57 44.43
N ILE A 220 16.94 -8.43 43.63
CA ILE A 220 15.95 -8.05 42.61
C ILE A 220 14.63 -7.63 43.27
N LEU A 221 14.12 -8.42 44.23
CA LEU A 221 12.87 -8.12 44.94
C LEU A 221 12.95 -6.83 45.76
N HIS A 222 14.10 -6.56 46.36
CA HIS A 222 14.33 -5.39 47.22
C HIS A 222 15.13 -4.26 46.55
N ALA A 223 15.33 -4.30 45.23
CA ALA A 223 16.22 -3.39 44.50
C ALA A 223 16.03 -1.90 44.85
N GLU A 224 14.79 -1.41 44.86
CA GLU A 224 14.47 -0.01 45.20
C GLU A 224 14.84 0.33 46.66
N LYS A 225 14.57 -0.58 47.59
CA LYS A 225 14.92 -0.42 49.02
C LYS A 225 16.45 -0.45 49.22
N ILE A 226 17.14 -1.32 48.50
CA ILE A 226 18.61 -1.43 48.54
C ILE A 226 19.24 -0.14 48.03
N LEU A 227 18.76 0.42 46.91
CA LEU A 227 19.26 1.70 46.38
C LEU A 227 19.07 2.85 47.39
N LEU A 228 17.91 2.96 48.02
CA LEU A 228 17.65 3.96 49.07
C LEU A 228 18.52 3.77 50.32
N LEU A 229 18.90 2.54 50.65
CA LEU A 229 19.80 2.25 51.76
C LEU A 229 21.26 2.50 51.41
N LEU A 230 21.64 2.34 50.14
CA LEU A 230 22.94 2.75 49.61
C LEU A 230 23.08 4.29 49.61
N ASP A 231 22.04 5.03 49.24
CA ASP A 231 21.97 6.50 49.43
C ASP A 231 22.22 6.88 50.90
N ASN A 232 21.49 6.27 51.84
CA ASN A 232 21.63 6.52 53.27
C ASN A 232 23.03 6.12 53.80
N LEU A 233 23.63 5.05 53.29
CA LEU A 233 25.00 4.64 53.63
C LEU A 233 26.01 5.73 53.22
N GLN A 234 25.85 6.30 52.02
CA GLN A 234 26.66 7.41 51.50
C GLN A 234 26.53 8.67 52.37
N ASP A 235 25.29 9.06 52.69
CA ASP A 235 24.99 10.22 53.55
C ASP A 235 25.62 10.08 54.94
N ILE A 236 25.62 8.88 55.52
CA ILE A 236 26.25 8.60 56.82
C ILE A 236 27.78 8.63 56.71
N GLU A 237 28.38 8.10 55.64
CA GLU A 237 29.83 8.19 55.41
C GLU A 237 30.29 9.65 55.28
N GLU A 238 29.55 10.49 54.55
CA GLU A 238 29.82 11.94 54.46
C GLU A 238 29.67 12.66 55.80
N GLN A 239 28.63 12.34 56.58
CA GLN A 239 28.42 12.91 57.92
C GLN A 239 29.58 12.53 58.86
N GLN A 240 29.98 11.26 58.90
CA GLN A 240 31.12 10.81 59.70
C GLN A 240 32.42 11.55 59.35
N GLN A 241 32.68 11.83 58.07
CA GLN A 241 33.86 12.62 57.68
C GLN A 241 33.78 14.04 58.25
N ARG A 242 32.63 14.71 58.13
CA ARG A 242 32.41 16.07 58.66
C ARG A 242 32.54 16.11 60.19
N THR A 243 31.91 15.17 60.90
CA THR A 243 31.94 15.08 62.37
C THR A 243 33.35 14.73 62.89
N LYS A 244 34.10 13.84 62.21
CA LYS A 244 35.54 13.60 62.50
C LYS A 244 36.42 14.83 62.26
N THR A 245 36.04 15.71 61.32
CA THR A 245 36.77 16.98 61.09
C THR A 245 36.49 17.96 62.24
N LEU A 246 35.21 18.11 62.62
CA LEU A 246 34.79 18.92 63.77
C LEU A 246 35.44 18.45 65.09
N GLN A 247 35.60 17.14 65.29
CA GLN A 247 36.27 16.59 66.47
C GLN A 247 37.71 17.10 66.61
N LYS A 248 38.47 17.11 65.51
CA LYS A 248 39.85 17.63 65.48
C LYS A 248 39.90 19.12 65.85
N GLU A 249 38.98 19.92 65.32
CA GLU A 249 38.91 21.36 65.65
C GLU A 249 38.52 21.61 67.11
N THR A 250 37.60 20.83 67.67
CA THR A 250 37.20 20.97 69.09
C THR A 250 38.31 20.56 70.06
N LEU A 251 39.07 19.51 69.74
CA LEU A 251 40.25 19.10 70.51
C LEU A 251 41.34 20.18 70.48
N GLN A 252 41.64 20.76 69.32
CA GLN A 252 42.62 21.85 69.22
C GLN A 252 42.25 23.06 70.10
N LYS A 253 40.98 23.48 70.07
CA LYS A 253 40.48 24.59 70.92
C LYS A 253 40.51 24.25 72.41
N GLN A 254 40.32 22.99 72.77
CA GLN A 254 40.45 22.52 74.16
C GLN A 254 41.90 22.65 74.64
N ASP A 255 42.88 22.26 73.82
CA ASP A 255 44.30 22.39 74.14
C ASP A 255 44.74 23.86 74.26
N GLU A 256 44.23 24.75 73.40
CA GLU A 256 44.50 26.20 73.48
C GLU A 256 44.03 26.82 74.80
N GLU A 257 42.79 26.52 75.24
CA GLU A 257 42.26 27.00 76.52
C GLU A 257 43.03 26.41 77.71
N ASN A 258 43.41 25.12 77.66
CA ASN A 258 44.24 24.48 78.70
C ASN A 258 45.62 25.16 78.84
N ILE A 259 46.26 25.51 77.72
CA ILE A 259 47.54 26.26 77.72
C ILE A 259 47.35 27.67 78.31
N LEU A 260 46.23 28.34 78.00
CA LEU A 260 45.90 29.65 78.56
C LEU A 260 45.68 29.56 80.08
N LEU A 261 44.98 28.53 80.56
CA LEU A 261 44.71 28.29 81.98
C LEU A 261 46.01 28.16 82.77
N GLY A 262 46.93 27.32 82.30
CA GLY A 262 48.25 27.13 82.92
C GLY A 262 49.04 28.45 83.01
N ARG A 263 49.03 29.26 81.94
CA ARG A 263 49.74 30.56 81.91
C ARG A 263 49.15 31.58 82.89
N VAL A 264 47.84 31.64 83.06
CA VAL A 264 47.19 32.54 84.03
C VAL A 264 47.47 32.05 85.46
N PHE A 265 47.45 30.74 85.68
CA PHE A 265 47.74 30.14 86.99
C PHE A 265 49.17 30.44 87.48
N SER A 266 50.20 30.28 86.64
CA SER A 266 51.58 30.63 87.02
C SER A 266 51.70 32.09 87.45
N LYS A 267 51.15 33.04 86.67
CA LYS A 267 51.18 34.46 87.03
C LYS A 267 50.48 34.77 88.35
N TYR A 268 49.39 34.06 88.66
CA TYR A 268 48.70 34.21 89.94
C TYR A 268 49.54 33.69 91.13
N GLN A 269 50.32 32.62 90.93
CA GLN A 269 51.26 32.13 91.92
C GLN A 269 52.43 33.10 92.13
N ASP A 270 53.03 33.61 91.06
CA ASP A 270 54.14 34.57 91.11
C ASP A 270 53.77 35.82 91.93
N VAL A 271 52.64 36.48 91.58
CA VAL A 271 52.14 37.67 92.29
C VAL A 271 51.77 37.35 93.75
N THR A 272 51.32 36.12 94.04
CA THR A 272 51.05 35.70 95.43
C THR A 272 52.33 35.62 96.25
N SER A 273 53.40 35.04 95.70
CA SER A 273 54.70 34.96 96.38
C SER A 273 55.31 36.35 96.60
N ASP A 274 55.22 37.25 95.61
CA ASP A 274 55.70 38.63 95.74
C ASP A 274 55.00 39.39 96.88
N ILE A 275 53.69 39.20 97.09
CA ILE A 275 52.96 39.80 98.21
C ILE A 275 53.51 39.28 99.54
N GLU A 276 53.63 37.96 99.72
CA GLU A 276 54.08 37.34 100.97
C GLU A 276 55.49 37.82 101.38
N THR A 277 56.40 38.00 100.42
CA THR A 277 57.75 38.53 100.70
C THR A 277 57.73 39.99 101.17
N LEU A 278 56.97 40.86 100.50
CA LEU A 278 56.89 42.29 100.82
C LEU A 278 56.11 42.56 102.11
N GLU A 279 55.16 41.71 102.48
CA GLU A 279 54.52 41.76 103.80
C GLU A 279 55.53 41.46 104.91
N GLY A 280 56.38 40.44 104.71
CA GLY A 280 57.49 40.14 105.62
C GLY A 280 58.43 41.33 105.82
N GLU A 281 58.88 41.95 104.73
CA GLU A 281 59.73 43.17 104.80
C GLU A 281 59.05 44.31 105.58
N ARG A 282 57.76 44.58 105.31
CA ARG A 282 56.99 45.65 105.98
C ARG A 282 56.93 45.45 107.50
N GLU A 283 56.71 44.23 107.97
CA GLU A 283 56.63 43.97 109.42
C GLU A 283 58.01 44.08 110.10
N THR A 284 59.12 43.80 109.43
CA THR A 284 60.46 44.07 110.01
C THR A 284 60.67 45.56 110.31
N HIS A 285 60.27 46.45 109.40
CA HIS A 285 60.40 47.89 109.62
C HIS A 285 59.46 48.41 110.70
N LYS A 286 58.22 47.89 110.81
CA LYS A 286 57.31 48.22 111.92
C LYS A 286 57.87 47.80 113.28
N SER A 287 58.50 46.62 113.35
CA SER A 287 59.12 46.12 114.58
C SER A 287 60.22 47.07 115.09
N ASN A 288 61.06 47.58 114.20
CA ASN A 288 62.21 48.44 114.56
C ASN A 288 61.83 49.81 115.16
N ILE A 289 60.59 50.29 114.99
CA ILE A 289 60.10 51.57 115.56
C ILE A 289 59.10 51.36 116.70
N LEU A 290 58.86 50.11 117.11
CA LEU A 290 57.82 49.78 118.08
C LEU A 290 58.13 50.40 119.45
N GLY A 291 57.19 51.19 119.97
CA GLY A 291 57.32 51.85 121.28
C GLY A 291 58.06 53.19 121.28
N GLN A 292 58.56 53.66 120.13
CA GLN A 292 59.14 54.99 119.98
C GLN A 292 58.07 56.05 119.69
N ASP A 293 58.23 57.24 120.28
CA ASP A 293 57.30 58.38 120.13
C ASP A 293 58.00 59.54 119.42
N SER A 294 57.59 59.77 118.16
CA SER A 294 58.16 60.78 117.27
C SER A 294 58.18 62.19 117.90
N TYR A 295 57.13 62.56 118.62
CA TYR A 295 57.00 63.89 119.23
C TYR A 295 58.05 64.07 120.33
N LYS A 296 58.22 63.07 121.21
CA LYS A 296 59.19 63.12 122.31
C LYS A 296 60.64 63.13 121.83
N LEU A 297 60.96 62.37 120.78
CA LEU A 297 62.29 62.37 120.18
C LEU A 297 62.63 63.75 119.59
N GLN A 298 61.68 64.37 118.88
CA GLN A 298 61.86 65.69 118.29
C GLN A 298 61.99 66.80 119.35
N GLU A 299 61.18 66.76 120.41
CA GLU A 299 61.25 67.70 121.52
C GLU A 299 62.60 67.65 122.26
N ARG A 300 63.08 66.43 122.59
CA ARG A 300 64.37 66.20 123.28
C ARG A 300 65.55 66.82 122.52
N ALA A 301 65.62 66.58 121.21
CA ALA A 301 66.71 67.09 120.36
C ALA A 301 66.74 68.64 120.29
N MET A 302 65.58 69.29 120.24
CA MET A 302 65.49 70.76 120.22
C MET A 302 65.91 71.40 121.54
N GLN A 303 65.47 70.85 122.68
CA GLN A 303 65.76 71.41 124.00
C GLN A 303 67.27 71.45 124.29
N LEU A 304 67.98 70.33 124.09
CA LEU A 304 69.42 70.22 124.35
C LEU A 304 70.24 71.18 123.46
N LYS A 305 69.87 71.33 122.19
CA LYS A 305 70.50 72.27 121.26
C LYS A 305 70.39 73.72 121.74
N SER A 306 69.25 74.11 122.34
CA SER A 306 69.06 75.47 122.87
C SER A 306 69.94 75.76 124.10
N LEU A 307 70.08 74.78 125.01
CA LEU A 307 70.86 74.92 126.24
C LEU A 307 72.36 75.11 125.96
N LYS A 308 72.92 74.36 125.01
CA LYS A 308 74.32 74.47 124.56
C LYS A 308 74.67 75.91 124.14
N GLN A 309 73.76 76.58 123.43
CA GLN A 309 73.98 77.93 122.91
C GLN A 309 74.05 78.99 124.01
N MET A 310 73.28 78.85 125.10
CA MET A 310 73.32 79.79 126.23
C MET A 310 74.65 79.71 127.00
N LEU A 311 75.18 78.50 127.19
CA LEU A 311 76.44 78.26 127.89
C LEU A 311 77.65 78.85 127.13
N ILE A 312 77.67 78.77 125.80
CA ILE A 312 78.70 79.40 124.96
C ILE A 312 78.72 80.92 125.16
N SER A 313 77.55 81.57 125.23
CA SER A 313 77.47 83.02 125.45
C SER A 313 77.99 83.42 126.83
N ALA A 314 77.64 82.67 127.87
CA ALA A 314 78.17 82.87 129.23
C ALA A 314 79.70 82.78 129.28
N GLN A 315 80.31 81.89 128.50
CA GLN A 315 81.77 81.75 128.45
C GLN A 315 82.48 83.04 128.04
N SER A 316 81.95 83.73 127.02
CA SER A 316 82.57 84.94 126.46
C SER A 316 82.59 86.08 127.46
N LEU A 317 81.47 86.34 128.13
CA LEU A 317 81.34 87.44 129.07
C LEU A 317 82.18 87.25 130.34
N TRP A 318 82.27 85.99 130.84
CA TRP A 318 83.15 85.68 131.98
C TRP A 318 84.62 85.98 131.69
N HIS A 319 85.05 85.83 130.43
CA HIS A 319 86.42 86.15 130.03
C HIS A 319 86.70 87.66 130.14
N GLN A 320 85.77 88.51 129.72
CA GLN A 320 85.93 89.97 129.76
C GLN A 320 86.06 90.48 131.21
N ILE A 321 85.16 90.04 132.09
CA ILE A 321 85.18 90.35 133.53
C ILE A 321 86.52 89.96 134.18
N SER A 322 87.08 88.80 133.82
CA SER A 322 88.35 88.34 134.40
C SER A 322 89.57 89.16 133.95
N VAL A 323 89.59 89.64 132.70
CA VAL A 323 90.68 90.47 132.16
C VAL A 323 90.65 91.90 132.72
N GLY A 324 89.47 92.49 132.88
CA GLY A 324 89.35 93.87 133.34
C GLY A 324 89.72 94.07 134.82
N TYR A 325 89.45 93.09 135.70
CA TYR A 325 89.95 93.15 137.10
C TYR A 325 91.48 93.19 137.18
N ASN A 326 92.19 92.29 136.48
CA ASN A 326 93.66 92.26 136.46
C ASN A 326 94.25 93.60 135.96
N SER A 327 93.64 94.18 134.93
CA SER A 327 94.10 95.43 134.31
C SER A 327 94.01 96.65 135.26
N ILE A 328 93.06 96.64 136.21
CA ILE A 328 92.90 97.70 137.21
C ILE A 328 94.03 97.65 138.26
N GLU A 329 94.44 96.44 138.67
CA GLU A 329 95.49 96.23 139.67
C GLU A 329 96.85 96.70 139.15
N GLU A 330 97.24 96.25 137.94
CA GLU A 330 98.52 96.63 137.31
C GLU A 330 98.68 98.15 137.17
N LYS A 331 97.66 98.83 136.62
CA LYS A 331 97.69 100.29 136.42
C LYS A 331 97.76 101.05 137.75
N THR A 332 97.04 100.59 138.79
CA THR A 332 97.11 101.19 140.13
C THR A 332 98.53 101.11 140.72
N ARG A 333 99.28 100.02 140.45
CA ARG A 333 100.67 99.87 140.90
C ARG A 333 101.62 100.87 140.22
N THR A 334 101.57 100.98 138.90
CA THR A 334 102.50 101.84 138.12
C THR A 334 102.46 103.32 138.54
N LEU A 335 101.30 103.83 138.95
CA LEU A 335 101.13 105.20 139.43
C LEU A 335 101.85 105.50 140.75
N ASN A 336 101.87 104.53 141.67
CA ASN A 336 102.58 104.69 142.94
C ASN A 336 104.10 104.75 142.74
N GLU A 337 104.62 103.97 141.77
CA GLU A 337 106.05 103.95 141.43
C GLU A 337 106.49 105.29 140.80
N LEU A 338 105.72 105.86 139.86
CA LEU A 338 106.00 107.17 139.25
C LEU A 338 106.02 108.32 140.26
N ARG A 339 105.07 108.33 141.21
CA ARG A 339 104.96 109.37 142.23
C ARG A 339 106.21 109.49 143.10
N LEU A 340 106.82 108.35 143.47
CA LEU A 340 108.05 108.30 144.27
C LEU A 340 109.27 108.85 143.52
N HIS A 341 109.34 108.64 142.20
CA HIS A 341 110.45 109.13 141.36
C HIS A 341 110.50 110.66 141.31
N ILE A 342 109.34 111.29 141.10
CA ILE A 342 109.18 112.75 141.01
C ILE A 342 109.66 113.44 142.29
N ASP A 343 109.26 112.95 143.47
CA ASP A 343 109.63 113.52 144.77
C ASP A 343 111.14 113.44 145.06
N GLN A 344 111.90 112.59 144.34
CA GLN A 344 113.33 112.41 144.53
C GLN A 344 114.18 113.28 143.59
N THR A 345 113.76 113.42 142.33
CA THR A 345 114.46 114.27 141.34
C THR A 345 114.38 115.76 141.68
N GLU A 346 113.25 116.23 142.24
CA GLU A 346 113.10 117.63 142.71
C GLU A 346 114.12 118.06 143.77
N ARG A 347 114.59 117.12 144.60
CA ARG A 347 115.58 117.40 145.65
C ARG A 347 116.98 117.58 145.07
N ASN A 348 117.38 116.69 144.18
CA ASN A 348 118.73 116.68 143.60
C ASN A 348 119.03 117.95 142.77
N ILE A 349 118.02 118.47 142.04
CA ILE A 349 118.13 119.70 141.25
C ILE A 349 118.58 120.89 142.12
N LYS A 350 117.99 121.05 143.31
CA LYS A 350 118.25 122.19 144.21
C LYS A 350 119.67 122.19 144.77
N GLU A 351 120.26 121.02 145.00
CA GLU A 351 121.65 120.91 145.46
C GLU A 351 122.63 121.30 144.34
N MET A 352 122.39 120.83 143.12
CA MET A 352 123.25 121.12 141.97
C MET A 352 123.28 122.62 141.57
N GLU A 353 122.16 123.34 141.71
CA GLU A 353 122.09 124.79 141.49
C GLU A 353 123.11 125.58 142.34
N LEU A 354 123.32 125.15 143.59
CA LEU A 354 124.20 125.83 144.54
C LEU A 354 125.70 125.63 144.24
N GLU A 355 126.09 124.50 143.65
CA GLU A 355 127.49 124.23 143.28
C GLU A 355 127.91 125.04 142.04
N VAL A 356 127.07 125.01 140.99
CA VAL A 356 127.30 125.75 139.73
C VAL A 356 127.52 127.24 140.00
N GLY A 357 126.68 127.83 140.86
CA GLY A 357 126.77 129.25 141.25
C GLY A 357 128.00 129.64 142.07
N LYS A 358 128.80 128.68 142.57
CA LYS A 358 130.10 128.92 143.21
C LYS A 358 131.24 128.89 142.19
N LEU A 359 131.32 127.81 141.40
CA LEU A 359 132.36 127.61 140.38
C LEU A 359 132.41 128.76 139.36
N SER A 360 131.26 129.32 139.00
CA SER A 360 131.16 130.40 138.02
C SER A 360 131.97 131.65 138.40
N ARG A 361 132.02 132.00 139.69
CA ARG A 361 132.71 133.21 140.18
C ARG A 361 134.23 133.06 140.14
N LEU A 362 134.74 131.90 140.59
CA LEU A 362 136.17 131.59 140.64
C LEU A 362 136.84 131.61 139.26
N CYS A 363 136.14 131.10 138.24
CA CYS A 363 136.66 131.10 136.87
C CYS A 363 136.91 132.52 136.35
N HIS A 364 136.03 133.47 136.66
CA HIS A 364 136.07 134.82 136.10
C HIS A 364 137.19 135.69 136.71
N GLU A 365 137.54 135.48 137.98
CA GLU A 365 138.69 136.15 138.61
C GLU A 365 140.01 135.82 137.90
N LYS A 366 140.25 134.54 137.58
CA LYS A 366 141.51 134.07 136.98
C LYS A 366 141.71 134.55 135.54
N GLU A 367 140.63 134.70 134.78
CA GLU A 367 140.61 135.24 133.42
C GLU A 367 141.25 136.65 133.35
N HIS A 368 140.83 137.51 134.29
CA HIS A 368 141.25 138.90 134.37
C HIS A 368 142.74 139.05 134.70
N THR A 369 143.33 138.13 135.48
CA THR A 369 144.73 138.19 135.89
C THR A 369 145.68 137.92 134.72
N TYR A 370 145.34 136.95 133.85
CA TYR A 370 146.16 136.54 132.71
C TYR A 370 146.32 137.66 131.67
N LEU A 371 145.22 138.34 131.31
CA LEU A 371 145.19 139.33 130.22
C LEU A 371 146.07 140.56 130.44
N LEU A 372 146.21 141.02 131.69
CA LEU A 372 147.01 142.20 132.06
C LEU A 372 148.50 142.07 131.72
N SER A 373 149.03 140.86 131.63
CA SER A 373 150.46 140.59 131.50
C SER A 373 151.07 140.84 130.10
N LYS A 374 150.25 141.11 129.08
CA LYS A 374 150.67 141.16 127.65
C LYS A 374 150.77 142.56 127.00
N GLY A 375 150.68 143.64 127.78
CA GLY A 375 150.51 145.01 127.24
C GLY A 375 151.70 145.59 126.45
N GLN A 376 151.43 146.09 125.24
CA GLN A 376 152.41 146.69 124.31
C GLN A 376 153.30 147.79 124.95
N ASN A 377 152.70 148.66 125.79
CA ASN A 377 153.39 149.78 126.43
C ASN A 377 154.55 149.35 127.33
N ILE A 378 154.42 148.18 127.99
CA ILE A 378 155.44 147.63 128.90
C ILE A 378 156.64 147.08 128.10
N ILE A 379 156.43 146.70 126.85
CA ILE A 379 157.47 146.19 125.95
C ILE A 379 158.32 147.35 125.40
N GLN A 380 157.68 148.46 124.97
CA GLN A 380 158.39 149.63 124.43
C GLN A 380 159.30 150.31 125.48
N LEU A 381 158.81 150.47 126.72
CA LEU A 381 159.55 151.11 127.83
C LEU A 381 160.90 150.44 128.19
N ARG A 382 161.20 149.26 127.63
CA ARG A 382 162.40 148.47 127.94
C ARG A 382 163.46 148.51 126.83
N ALA A 383 163.13 148.99 125.63
CA ALA A 383 164.03 148.96 124.48
C ALA A 383 165.05 150.12 124.45
N ASP A 384 164.72 151.26 125.06
CA ASP A 384 165.50 152.50 124.95
C ASP A 384 166.66 152.61 125.96
N LEU A 385 166.81 151.64 126.87
CA LEU A 385 167.85 151.62 127.91
C LEU A 385 169.21 151.16 127.33
N LYS A 386 169.99 152.12 126.80
CA LYS A 386 171.39 151.91 126.37
C LYS A 386 172.39 152.59 127.30
N GLU A 387 173.50 151.91 127.55
CA GLU A 387 174.55 152.38 128.45
C GLU A 387 175.27 153.62 127.90
N GLY A 388 175.61 154.56 128.79
CA GLY A 388 176.16 155.87 128.41
C GLY A 388 175.13 156.88 127.87
N VAL A 389 173.88 156.48 127.63
CA VAL A 389 172.75 157.37 127.35
C VAL A 389 171.95 157.60 128.63
N SER A 390 171.59 158.84 128.92
CA SER A 390 170.82 159.19 130.13
C SER A 390 169.39 158.66 130.06
N CYS A 391 168.99 157.81 131.01
CA CYS A 391 167.63 157.27 131.11
C CYS A 391 166.58 158.38 131.33
N SER A 392 165.47 158.33 130.59
CA SER A 392 164.38 159.32 130.63
C SER A 392 163.55 159.32 131.92
N VAL A 393 163.61 158.25 132.73
CA VAL A 393 162.84 158.14 133.99
C VAL A 393 163.67 158.51 135.22
N CYS A 394 164.95 158.14 135.26
CA CYS A 394 165.80 158.27 136.45
C CYS A 394 167.09 159.07 136.25
N GLY A 395 167.39 159.53 135.02
CA GLY A 395 168.56 160.36 134.70
C GLY A 395 169.92 159.67 134.78
N ALA A 396 170.00 158.48 135.38
CA ALA A 396 171.25 157.73 135.54
C ALA A 396 171.84 157.29 134.20
N THR A 397 173.16 157.40 134.07
CA THR A 397 173.95 156.97 132.89
C THR A 397 174.33 155.48 132.93
N HIS A 398 173.92 154.76 133.98
CA HIS A 398 174.07 153.32 134.21
C HIS A 398 172.77 152.85 134.89
N HIS A 399 172.13 151.77 134.42
CA HIS A 399 170.82 151.33 134.92
C HIS A 399 170.71 149.80 135.06
N PRO A 400 170.08 149.24 136.12
CA PRO A 400 170.05 147.78 136.36
C PRO A 400 169.30 146.95 135.33
N TYR A 401 168.48 147.59 134.48
CA TYR A 401 167.61 146.92 133.50
C TYR A 401 168.05 147.18 132.06
N HIS A 402 169.34 146.98 131.78
CA HIS A 402 169.85 146.89 130.40
C HIS A 402 169.64 145.48 129.81
N SER A 403 170.09 145.26 128.57
CA SER A 403 169.78 144.10 127.70
C SER A 403 169.88 142.70 128.32
N ASP A 404 170.69 142.50 129.35
CA ASP A 404 171.07 141.17 129.84
C ASP A 404 170.03 140.48 130.77
N THR A 405 168.81 141.01 130.90
CA THR A 405 167.79 140.53 131.88
C THR A 405 166.51 139.91 131.29
N MET A 406 166.46 139.63 129.98
CA MET A 406 165.21 139.29 129.27
C MET A 406 164.57 137.90 129.57
N LEU A 407 165.25 136.96 130.24
CA LEU A 407 164.87 135.53 130.19
C LEU A 407 163.86 135.07 131.26
N GLU A 408 163.85 135.69 132.45
CA GLU A 408 163.01 135.22 133.57
C GLU A 408 161.51 135.54 133.42
N GLN A 409 161.15 136.56 132.63
CA GLN A 409 159.78 137.09 132.59
C GLN A 409 158.81 136.24 131.76
N SER A 410 159.29 135.55 130.72
CA SER A 410 158.45 134.71 129.85
C SER A 410 157.80 133.53 130.59
N LYS A 411 158.35 133.13 131.74
CA LYS A 411 157.88 131.99 132.53
C LYS A 411 156.57 132.30 133.27
N LEU A 412 156.51 133.47 133.91
CA LEU A 412 155.39 133.89 134.78
C LEU A 412 154.06 134.04 134.00
N ILE A 413 154.12 134.43 132.73
CA ILE A 413 152.94 134.62 131.87
C ILE A 413 152.28 133.29 131.51
N GLY A 414 153.03 132.18 131.50
CA GLY A 414 152.49 130.85 131.19
C GLY A 414 151.57 130.30 132.28
N GLU A 415 151.93 130.52 133.56
CA GLU A 415 151.25 129.95 134.73
C GLU A 415 149.83 130.50 134.91
N PHE A 416 149.60 131.79 134.64
CA PHE A 416 148.25 132.38 134.72
C PHE A 416 147.27 131.85 133.67
N LYS A 417 147.76 131.31 132.53
CA LYS A 417 146.89 130.78 131.47
C LYS A 417 146.23 129.47 131.90
N THR A 418 147.00 128.57 132.50
CA THR A 418 146.56 127.20 132.84
C THR A 418 145.49 127.17 133.93
N ASP A 419 145.60 128.06 134.93
CA ASP A 419 144.64 128.17 136.04
C ASP A 419 143.21 128.49 135.57
N TYR A 420 143.08 129.43 134.62
CA TYR A 420 141.79 129.85 134.08
C TYR A 420 141.13 128.74 133.25
N GLU A 421 141.90 128.10 132.35
CA GLU A 421 141.37 127.11 131.41
C GLU A 421 140.75 125.91 132.15
N LEU A 422 141.38 125.45 133.24
CA LEU A 422 140.87 124.36 134.12
C LEU A 422 139.52 124.70 134.76
N LEU A 423 139.40 125.84 135.45
CA LEU A 423 138.16 126.24 136.13
C LEU A 423 136.99 126.45 135.14
N SER A 424 137.30 126.91 133.92
CA SER A 424 136.29 127.12 132.87
C SER A 424 135.64 125.82 132.36
N ALA A 425 136.37 124.70 132.45
CA ALA A 425 135.89 123.38 132.03
C ALA A 425 135.01 122.74 133.11
N GLU A 426 135.40 122.86 134.39
CA GLU A 426 134.67 122.28 135.53
C GLU A 426 133.27 122.88 135.69
N LEU A 427 133.16 124.21 135.62
CA LEU A 427 131.87 124.91 135.62
C LEU A 427 130.92 124.37 134.55
N ARG A 428 131.43 124.23 133.32
CA ARG A 428 130.63 123.85 132.15
C ARG A 428 130.08 122.42 132.27
N GLY A 429 130.84 121.52 132.89
CA GLY A 429 130.39 120.16 133.20
C GLY A 429 129.26 120.13 134.22
N LYS A 430 129.40 120.86 135.32
CA LYS A 430 128.39 120.93 136.40
C LYS A 430 127.09 121.59 135.93
N GLN A 431 127.16 122.61 135.06
CA GLN A 431 125.99 123.28 134.50
C GLN A 431 125.11 122.32 133.68
N LYS A 432 125.73 121.47 132.84
CA LYS A 432 125.03 120.50 131.98
C LYS A 432 124.23 119.46 132.78
N LEU A 433 124.80 118.97 133.88
CA LEU A 433 124.17 117.95 134.73
C LEU A 433 122.85 118.46 135.38
N LEU A 434 122.81 119.75 135.72
CA LEU A 434 121.63 120.39 136.29
C LEU A 434 120.46 120.47 135.29
N ASP A 435 120.74 120.83 134.04
CA ASP A 435 119.72 120.93 132.99
C ASP A 435 119.16 119.55 132.62
N GLU A 436 119.99 118.50 132.64
CA GLU A 436 119.57 117.10 132.46
C GLU A 436 118.57 116.66 133.53
N MET A 437 118.83 116.95 134.82
CA MET A 437 117.91 116.60 135.92
C MET A 437 116.56 117.34 135.84
N ARG A 438 116.54 118.59 135.38
CA ARG A 438 115.31 119.37 135.22
C ARG A 438 114.37 118.83 134.14
N LEU A 439 114.93 118.17 133.11
CA LEU A 439 114.16 117.59 132.02
C LEU A 439 113.46 116.29 132.44
N ASP A 440 114.16 115.41 133.17
CA ASP A 440 113.64 114.16 133.74
C ASP A 440 112.43 114.37 134.68
N LEU A 441 112.49 115.42 135.51
CA LEU A 441 111.38 115.83 136.37
C LEU A 441 110.10 116.16 135.58
N ALA A 442 110.23 116.84 134.44
CA ALA A 442 109.09 117.25 133.61
C ALA A 442 108.45 116.04 132.91
N GLU A 443 109.27 115.12 132.38
CA GLU A 443 108.79 113.89 131.75
C GLU A 443 108.04 112.99 132.74
N SER A 444 108.63 112.78 133.94
CA SER A 444 108.03 111.97 135.00
C SER A 444 106.63 112.46 135.39
N LYS A 445 106.44 113.78 135.54
CA LYS A 445 105.13 114.39 135.87
C LYS A 445 104.09 114.24 134.76
N GLY A 446 104.49 114.38 133.49
CA GLY A 446 103.59 114.16 132.35
C GLY A 446 103.07 112.71 132.29
N ARG A 447 103.93 111.75 132.62
CA ARG A 447 103.60 110.32 132.58
C ARG A 447 102.57 109.92 133.63
N GLN A 448 102.67 110.46 134.85
CA GLN A 448 101.71 110.20 135.93
C GLN A 448 100.26 110.55 135.52
N PHE A 449 100.05 111.74 134.94
CA PHE A 449 98.71 112.22 134.56
C PHE A 449 98.02 111.34 133.50
N SER A 450 98.80 110.81 132.54
CA SER A 450 98.29 109.90 131.52
C SER A 450 97.80 108.57 132.11
N GLU A 451 98.52 108.03 133.09
CA GLU A 451 98.19 106.74 133.70
C GLU A 451 96.97 106.84 134.65
N GLU A 452 96.80 107.95 135.37
CA GLU A 452 95.59 108.24 136.17
C GLU A 452 94.33 108.27 135.31
N SER A 453 94.42 108.86 134.10
CA SER A 453 93.30 108.90 133.16
C SER A 453 92.95 107.50 132.62
N SER A 454 93.96 106.67 132.30
CA SER A 454 93.76 105.31 131.79
C SER A 454 93.08 104.40 132.82
N LEU A 455 93.47 104.48 134.10
CA LEU A 455 92.92 103.63 135.17
C LEU A 455 91.41 103.83 135.36
N ASN A 456 90.92 105.08 135.26
CA ASN A 456 89.51 105.40 135.42
C ASN A 456 88.64 104.86 134.28
N ALA A 457 89.14 104.85 133.04
CA ALA A 457 88.41 104.28 131.90
C ALA A 457 88.19 102.77 132.02
N ILE A 458 89.19 102.02 132.52
CA ILE A 458 89.10 100.57 132.72
C ILE A 458 88.07 100.24 133.81
N ARG A 459 88.07 101.00 134.93
CA ARG A 459 87.11 100.83 136.02
C ARG A 459 85.65 101.02 135.60
N LEU A 460 85.38 101.91 134.63
CA LEU A 460 84.03 102.11 134.11
C LEU A 460 83.52 100.86 133.37
N ARG A 461 84.31 100.32 132.43
CA ARG A 461 83.95 99.15 131.62
C ARG A 461 83.72 97.90 132.48
N GLN A 462 84.61 97.64 133.45
CA GLN A 462 84.49 96.50 134.36
C GLN A 462 83.13 96.45 135.09
N ASN A 463 82.57 97.62 135.41
CA ASN A 463 81.29 97.73 136.11
C ASN A 463 80.08 97.42 135.20
N ASP A 464 80.22 97.54 133.88
CA ASP A 464 79.14 97.21 132.94
C ASP A 464 79.16 95.72 132.57
N ASP A 465 80.34 95.14 132.31
CA ASP A 465 80.51 93.69 132.07
C ASP A 465 79.94 92.86 133.25
N VAL A 466 80.15 93.33 134.48
CA VAL A 466 79.62 92.73 135.73
C VAL A 466 78.08 92.79 135.83
N LYS A 467 77.41 93.79 135.24
CA LYS A 467 75.94 93.88 135.24
C LYS A 467 75.32 92.87 134.27
N GLU A 468 75.89 92.75 133.08
CA GLU A 468 75.40 91.87 132.02
C GLU A 468 75.45 90.38 132.44
N TRP A 469 76.42 90.04 133.29
CA TRP A 469 76.61 88.69 133.85
C TRP A 469 75.35 88.09 134.49
N SER A 470 74.44 88.93 134.99
CA SER A 470 73.19 88.53 135.65
C SER A 470 72.30 87.60 134.81
N ILE A 471 72.33 87.71 133.47
CA ILE A 471 71.55 86.89 132.53
C ILE A 471 71.88 85.40 132.67
N TYR A 472 73.15 85.06 132.95
CA TYR A 472 73.63 83.68 133.00
C TYR A 472 73.56 83.05 134.40
N SER A 473 73.12 83.80 135.41
CA SER A 473 73.11 83.39 136.82
C SER A 473 72.21 82.19 137.16
N SER A 474 71.34 81.77 136.24
CA SER A 474 70.47 80.59 136.36
C SER A 474 71.03 79.34 135.67
N LEU A 475 72.07 79.44 134.85
CA LEU A 475 72.65 78.29 134.13
C LEU A 475 73.38 77.34 135.09
N ASP A 476 74.07 77.89 136.08
CA ASP A 476 74.62 77.14 137.20
C ASP A 476 74.57 77.97 138.49
N SER A 477 74.37 77.29 139.62
CA SER A 477 74.28 77.90 140.95
C SER A 477 75.50 78.73 141.34
N SER A 478 76.69 78.38 140.84
CA SER A 478 77.93 79.10 141.14
C SER A 478 78.04 80.45 140.44
N PHE A 479 77.26 80.73 139.40
CA PHE A 479 77.44 81.94 138.56
C PHE A 479 76.98 83.24 139.24
N LYS A 480 76.47 83.23 140.47
CA LYS A 480 75.93 84.45 141.12
C LYS A 480 76.98 85.46 141.57
N ASP A 481 78.12 85.02 142.10
CA ASP A 481 79.20 85.91 142.56
C ASP A 481 80.17 86.24 141.42
N CYS A 482 80.42 87.51 141.14
CA CYS A 482 81.31 87.99 140.08
C CYS A 482 82.34 89.03 140.59
N SER A 483 82.66 88.96 141.88
CA SER A 483 83.64 89.81 142.55
C SER A 483 85.09 89.50 142.13
N PRO A 484 86.08 90.40 142.38
CA PRO A 484 87.50 90.12 142.15
C PRO A 484 88.01 88.92 142.98
N SER A 485 87.31 88.57 144.07
CA SER A 485 87.60 87.43 144.93
C SER A 485 87.16 86.08 144.36
N THR A 486 86.34 86.05 143.31
CA THR A 486 85.91 84.81 142.67
C THR A 486 87.09 84.15 141.92
N ASN A 487 87.25 82.82 142.00
CA ASN A 487 88.27 82.13 141.21
C ASN A 487 87.91 82.12 139.71
N LEU A 488 88.47 83.10 139.00
CA LEU A 488 88.22 83.39 137.58
C LEU A 488 88.45 82.18 136.67
N ASN A 489 89.54 81.43 136.91
CA ASN A 489 89.91 80.27 136.09
C ASN A 489 89.00 79.06 136.33
N ALA A 490 88.60 78.81 137.58
CA ALA A 490 87.75 77.66 137.92
C ALA A 490 86.37 77.72 137.25
N ARG A 491 85.72 78.89 137.25
CA ARG A 491 84.41 79.04 136.57
C ARG A 491 84.53 78.95 135.05
N MET A 492 85.63 79.43 134.46
CA MET A 492 85.88 79.27 133.01
C MET A 492 85.96 77.79 132.59
N ALA A 493 86.54 76.93 133.43
CA ALA A 493 86.58 75.49 133.19
C ALA A 493 85.20 74.83 133.33
N LEU A 494 84.41 75.23 134.34
CA LEU A 494 83.04 74.72 134.54
C LEU A 494 82.14 75.01 133.33
N ILE A 495 82.15 76.25 132.83
CA ILE A 495 81.36 76.64 131.64
C ILE A 495 81.73 75.77 130.44
N ARG A 496 83.02 75.51 130.19
CA ARG A 496 83.49 74.65 129.09
C ARG A 496 82.92 73.24 129.17
N HIS A 497 83.02 72.61 130.33
CA HIS A 497 82.55 71.23 130.52
C HIS A 497 81.04 71.09 130.26
N MET A 498 80.23 72.06 130.71
CA MET A 498 78.79 72.05 130.45
C MET A 498 78.44 72.18 128.95
N ILE A 499 79.21 72.95 128.18
CA ILE A 499 79.03 73.08 126.71
C ILE A 499 79.31 71.75 126.00
N GLU A 500 80.35 71.03 126.43
CA GLU A 500 80.76 69.74 125.85
C GLU A 500 79.71 68.66 126.14
N SER A 501 79.31 68.47 127.39
CA SER A 501 78.30 67.47 127.78
C SER A 501 76.92 67.74 127.17
N THR A 502 76.45 69.00 127.15
CA THR A 502 75.19 69.32 126.46
C THR A 502 75.31 69.11 124.93
N GLY A 503 76.53 69.11 124.41
CA GLY A 503 76.84 68.87 123.01
C GLY A 503 76.67 67.42 122.58
N THR A 504 77.18 66.47 123.35
CA THR A 504 77.07 65.03 123.05
C THR A 504 75.62 64.58 123.05
N ASP A 505 74.87 64.97 124.07
CA ASP A 505 73.48 64.52 124.27
C ASP A 505 72.56 65.01 123.14
N ALA A 506 72.82 66.21 122.61
CA ALA A 506 72.09 66.77 121.47
C ALA A 506 72.35 66.00 120.15
N GLU A 507 73.56 65.50 119.95
CA GLU A 507 73.92 64.71 118.76
C GLU A 507 73.35 63.28 118.82
N GLU A 508 73.27 62.68 120.01
CA GLU A 508 72.62 61.38 120.20
C GLU A 508 71.11 61.47 119.96
N ALA A 509 70.43 62.45 120.55
CA ALA A 509 68.99 62.64 120.37
C ALA A 509 68.60 62.90 118.90
N GLN A 510 69.46 63.55 118.10
CA GLN A 510 69.21 63.73 116.66
C GLN A 510 69.32 62.39 115.88
N LYS A 511 70.31 61.54 116.20
CA LYS A 511 70.49 60.22 115.55
C LYS A 511 69.31 59.28 115.82
N GLU A 512 68.74 59.31 117.02
CA GLU A 512 67.52 58.56 117.37
C GLU A 512 66.33 58.98 116.50
N LEU A 513 66.16 60.29 116.24
CA LEU A 513 65.07 60.80 115.42
C LEU A 513 65.23 60.43 113.93
N ASP A 514 66.45 60.48 113.39
CA ASP A 514 66.72 60.20 111.98
C ASP A 514 66.48 58.71 111.62
N THR A 515 66.84 57.79 112.54
CA THR A 515 66.60 56.34 112.34
C THR A 515 65.10 55.97 112.40
N PHE A 516 64.32 56.59 113.29
CA PHE A 516 62.85 56.45 113.31
C PHE A 516 62.22 56.89 111.98
N ASN A 517 62.61 58.06 111.47
CA ASN A 517 62.09 58.61 110.22
C ASN A 517 62.40 57.74 108.99
N TYR A 518 63.59 57.11 108.96
CA TYR A 518 63.95 56.16 107.90
C TYR A 518 62.98 54.98 107.82
N HIS A 519 62.72 54.31 108.95
CA HIS A 519 61.82 53.15 108.98
C HIS A 519 60.37 53.51 108.63
N MET A 520 59.87 54.65 109.13
CA MET A 520 58.54 55.16 108.74
C MET A 520 58.40 55.37 107.22
N SER A 521 59.43 55.88 106.54
CA SER A 521 59.41 56.06 105.08
C SER A 521 59.33 54.74 104.32
N GLN A 522 60.02 53.69 104.79
CA GLN A 522 59.99 52.38 104.12
C GLN A 522 58.66 51.65 104.32
N ILE A 523 58.06 51.74 105.51
CA ILE A 523 56.72 51.17 105.77
C ILE A 523 55.68 51.73 104.80
N ALA A 524 55.70 53.04 104.54
CA ALA A 524 54.79 53.69 103.60
C ALA A 524 54.95 53.14 102.17
N LYS A 525 56.19 53.09 101.65
CA LYS A 525 56.50 52.59 100.30
C LYS A 525 56.11 51.12 100.10
N LEU A 526 56.42 50.26 101.08
CA LEU A 526 56.05 48.84 101.02
C LEU A 526 54.53 48.65 101.06
N SER A 527 53.81 49.45 101.85
CA SER A 527 52.34 49.38 101.93
C SER A 527 51.66 49.76 100.62
N GLU A 528 52.14 50.81 99.93
CA GLU A 528 51.64 51.19 98.60
C GLU A 528 51.89 50.09 97.56
N LYS A 529 53.11 49.52 97.52
CA LYS A 529 53.45 48.44 96.59
C LYS A 529 52.59 47.19 96.82
N LEU A 530 52.39 46.79 98.07
CA LEU A 530 51.52 45.67 98.45
C LEU A 530 50.09 45.84 97.94
N GLN A 531 49.50 47.03 98.14
CA GLN A 531 48.15 47.33 97.67
C GLN A 531 48.00 47.14 96.14
N THR A 532 49.00 47.52 95.35
CA THR A 532 48.97 47.32 93.89
C THR A 532 49.02 45.84 93.49
N LEU A 533 49.85 45.04 94.16
CA LEU A 533 49.97 43.60 93.89
C LEU A 533 48.72 42.83 94.35
N GLU A 534 48.13 43.19 95.49
CA GLU A 534 46.85 42.63 95.95
C GLU A 534 45.72 42.83 94.95
N GLN A 535 45.67 43.99 94.28
CA GLN A 535 44.69 44.24 93.22
C GLN A 535 44.97 43.36 91.99
N GLN A 536 46.22 43.29 91.53
CA GLN A 536 46.61 42.41 90.43
C GLN A 536 46.29 40.93 90.71
N LYS A 537 46.48 40.48 91.95
CA LYS A 537 46.10 39.12 92.39
C LYS A 537 44.59 38.87 92.27
N LYS A 538 43.74 39.84 92.61
CA LYS A 538 42.28 39.74 92.46
C LYS A 538 41.88 39.65 90.99
N ASP A 539 42.47 40.48 90.14
CA ASP A 539 42.19 40.51 88.69
C ASP A 539 42.70 39.25 87.96
N LEU A 540 43.82 38.68 88.41
CA LEU A 540 44.29 37.37 87.93
C LEU A 540 43.38 36.22 88.39
N ASN A 541 42.83 36.29 89.60
CA ASN A 541 41.90 35.26 90.10
C ASN A 541 40.55 35.25 89.36
N THR A 542 39.99 36.41 89.02
CA THR A 542 38.77 36.46 88.18
C THR A 542 39.07 35.86 86.81
N ARG A 543 40.18 36.25 86.18
CA ARG A 543 40.58 35.70 84.87
C ARG A 543 40.86 34.19 84.91
N LEU A 544 41.42 33.68 86.01
CA LEU A 544 41.66 32.25 86.21
C LEU A 544 40.33 31.47 86.19
N ASN A 545 39.30 31.98 86.87
CA ASN A 545 37.98 31.36 86.92
C ASN A 545 37.26 31.42 85.55
N GLU A 546 37.38 32.52 84.81
CA GLU A 546 36.87 32.63 83.43
C GLU A 546 37.46 31.55 82.52
N VAL A 547 38.79 31.43 82.47
CA VAL A 547 39.48 30.47 81.59
C VAL A 547 39.21 29.03 82.03
N ASN A 548 39.17 28.74 83.34
CA ASN A 548 38.80 27.42 83.86
C ASN A 548 37.37 27.01 83.44
N THR A 549 36.44 27.97 83.40
CA THR A 549 35.09 27.76 82.87
C THR A 549 35.11 27.47 81.37
N GLY A 550 35.96 28.17 80.61
CA GLY A 550 36.22 27.90 79.19
C GLY A 550 36.71 26.47 78.94
N CYS A 551 37.71 26.00 79.67
CA CYS A 551 38.21 24.62 79.62
C CYS A 551 37.09 23.60 79.85
N GLN A 552 36.25 23.79 80.87
CA GLN A 552 35.12 22.87 81.17
C GLN A 552 34.07 22.84 80.05
N VAL A 553 33.75 24.00 79.46
CA VAL A 553 32.85 24.08 78.30
C VAL A 553 33.43 23.33 77.09
N MET A 554 34.74 23.42 76.86
CA MET A 554 35.41 22.70 75.78
C MET A 554 35.42 21.18 75.98
N VAL A 555 35.67 20.69 77.21
CA VAL A 555 35.54 19.25 77.55
C VAL A 555 34.13 18.75 77.18
N GLY A 556 33.08 19.44 77.63
CA GLY A 556 31.70 19.07 77.30
C GLY A 556 31.30 19.29 75.83
N GLN A 557 32.10 19.99 75.02
CA GLN A 557 31.94 20.00 73.55
C GLN A 557 32.57 18.75 72.91
N VAL A 558 33.78 18.38 73.33
CA VAL A 558 34.49 17.19 72.83
C VAL A 558 33.73 15.91 73.15
N GLU A 559 33.15 15.79 74.35
CA GLU A 559 32.28 14.65 74.73
C GLU A 559 31.06 14.54 73.79
N ARG A 560 30.39 15.67 73.49
CA ARG A 560 29.23 15.69 72.59
C ARG A 560 29.58 15.31 71.16
N VAL A 561 30.68 15.80 70.61
CA VAL A 561 31.13 15.44 69.24
C VAL A 561 31.56 13.98 69.19
N THR A 562 32.17 13.45 70.24
CA THR A 562 32.53 12.02 70.33
C THR A 562 31.28 11.13 70.36
N ALA A 563 30.27 11.49 71.17
CA ALA A 563 28.99 10.77 71.20
C ALA A 563 28.20 10.84 69.88
N MET A 564 28.40 11.90 69.07
CA MET A 564 27.85 11.96 67.70
C MET A 564 28.52 10.93 66.79
N ILE A 565 29.86 10.82 66.82
CA ILE A 565 30.62 9.83 66.05
C ILE A 565 30.22 8.40 66.41
N ASP A 566 30.01 8.10 67.69
CA ASP A 566 29.57 6.77 68.14
C ASP A 566 28.17 6.42 67.57
N ASN A 567 27.23 7.38 67.59
CA ASN A 567 25.88 7.21 67.04
C ASN A 567 25.89 7.04 65.51
N GLU A 568 26.67 7.86 64.80
CA GLU A 568 26.89 7.74 63.36
C GLU A 568 27.54 6.39 62.98
N SER A 569 28.41 5.85 63.84
CA SER A 569 29.06 4.55 63.63
C SER A 569 28.08 3.39 63.83
N ILE A 570 27.18 3.47 64.82
CA ILE A 570 26.11 2.48 65.03
C ILE A 570 25.16 2.47 63.82
N ARG A 571 24.67 3.64 63.39
CA ARG A 571 23.77 3.76 62.23
C ARG A 571 24.39 3.21 60.95
N TYR A 572 25.67 3.52 60.71
CA TYR A 572 26.41 2.97 59.58
C TYR A 572 26.43 1.43 59.63
N SER A 573 26.72 0.85 60.80
CA SER A 573 26.74 -0.61 60.99
C SER A 573 25.37 -1.27 60.77
N GLU A 574 24.27 -0.61 61.18
CA GLU A 574 22.90 -1.12 60.98
C GLU A 574 22.54 -1.14 59.49
N VAL A 575 22.79 -0.05 58.76
CA VAL A 575 22.53 0.05 57.32
C VAL A 575 23.43 -0.91 56.54
N TYR A 576 24.72 -0.97 56.87
CA TYR A 576 25.68 -1.90 56.28
C TYR A 576 25.23 -3.36 56.44
N HIS A 577 24.83 -3.77 57.64
CA HIS A 577 24.43 -5.15 57.90
C HIS A 577 23.19 -5.54 57.09
N HIS A 578 22.21 -4.64 56.97
CA HIS A 578 21.01 -4.91 56.17
C HIS A 578 21.30 -4.95 54.66
N LEU A 579 22.26 -4.16 54.18
CA LEU A 579 22.75 -4.24 52.80
C LEU A 579 23.49 -5.57 52.54
N GLU A 580 24.32 -6.03 53.48
CA GLU A 580 25.02 -7.32 53.42
C GLU A 580 24.05 -8.52 53.34
N GLU A 581 22.92 -8.46 54.05
CA GLU A 581 21.86 -9.49 53.98
C GLU A 581 21.10 -9.48 52.64
N CYS A 582 20.97 -8.32 52.00
CA CYS A 582 20.10 -8.13 50.83
C CYS A 582 20.86 -8.14 49.48
N ILE A 583 22.15 -7.80 49.46
CA ILE A 583 22.97 -7.75 48.26
C ILE A 583 23.69 -9.08 48.04
N THR A 584 23.26 -9.78 47.00
CA THR A 584 23.81 -11.06 46.52
C THR A 584 24.93 -10.88 45.49
N ILE A 585 25.25 -9.63 45.13
CA ILE A 585 26.39 -9.30 44.27
C ILE A 585 27.66 -9.53 45.10
N LYS A 586 28.52 -10.45 44.64
CA LYS A 586 29.77 -10.76 45.31
C LYS A 586 30.67 -9.50 45.39
N ASP A 587 31.31 -9.32 46.54
CA ASP A 587 32.25 -8.24 46.82
C ASP A 587 31.64 -6.82 46.61
N TRP A 588 30.33 -6.66 46.89
CA TRP A 588 29.59 -5.42 46.61
C TRP A 588 30.15 -4.18 47.31
N LYS A 589 30.68 -4.31 48.54
CA LYS A 589 31.28 -3.18 49.27
C LYS A 589 32.55 -2.67 48.58
N ASP A 590 33.37 -3.56 48.00
CA ASP A 590 34.52 -3.14 47.19
C ASP A 590 34.08 -2.42 45.91
N ILE A 591 33.00 -2.87 45.26
CA ILE A 591 32.42 -2.19 44.10
C ILE A 591 31.90 -0.79 44.51
N TRP A 592 31.20 -0.71 45.62
CA TRP A 592 30.67 0.52 46.20
C TRP A 592 31.79 1.53 46.53
N ASP A 593 32.82 1.11 47.26
CA ASP A 593 33.91 1.99 47.73
C ASP A 593 34.79 2.51 46.58
N ASN A 594 34.87 1.77 45.47
CA ASN A 594 35.56 2.23 44.26
C ASN A 594 34.69 3.15 43.38
N ASN A 595 33.40 2.83 43.21
CA ASN A 595 32.45 3.65 42.46
C ASN A 595 31.00 3.30 42.82
N HIS A 596 30.37 4.13 43.65
CA HIS A 596 28.98 4.00 44.10
C HIS A 596 27.98 3.76 42.95
N GLU A 597 28.12 4.48 41.82
CA GLU A 597 27.22 4.34 40.67
C GLU A 597 27.34 2.98 39.97
N SER A 598 28.54 2.39 39.95
CA SER A 598 28.74 1.10 39.29
C SER A 598 27.97 -0.05 39.95
N LEU A 599 27.73 0.03 41.27
CA LEU A 599 26.86 -0.91 41.97
C LEU A 599 25.38 -0.61 41.71
N ARG A 600 24.99 0.67 41.72
CA ARG A 600 23.61 1.13 41.43
C ARG A 600 23.17 0.68 40.04
N GLU A 601 23.97 0.97 39.01
CA GLU A 601 23.74 0.53 37.63
C GLU A 601 23.61 -0.99 37.53
N ARG A 602 24.41 -1.75 38.26
CA ARG A 602 24.37 -3.22 38.25
C ARG A 602 23.10 -3.79 38.90
N ILE A 603 22.64 -3.20 39.99
CA ILE A 603 21.37 -3.56 40.64
C ILE A 603 20.17 -3.22 39.73
N ILE A 604 20.18 -2.03 39.10
CA ILE A 604 19.16 -1.61 38.13
C ILE A 604 19.16 -2.53 36.90
N THR A 605 20.34 -2.92 36.41
CA THR A 605 20.49 -3.86 35.29
C THR A 605 19.89 -5.23 35.65
N LEU A 606 20.23 -5.79 36.81
CA LEU A 606 19.65 -7.06 37.28
C LEU A 606 18.11 -6.99 37.41
N LYS A 607 17.55 -5.88 37.91
CA LYS A 607 16.09 -5.72 38.00
C LYS A 607 15.44 -5.63 36.62
N THR A 608 16.00 -4.84 35.72
CA THR A 608 15.44 -4.62 34.38
C THR A 608 15.57 -5.84 33.47
N THR A 609 16.67 -6.61 33.54
CA THR A 609 16.77 -7.89 32.80
C THR A 609 15.80 -8.93 33.34
N TRP A 610 15.63 -9.03 34.66
CA TRP A 610 14.62 -9.92 35.28
C TRP A 610 13.20 -9.58 34.84
N ASP A 611 12.82 -8.30 34.88
CA ASP A 611 11.48 -7.87 34.46
C ASP A 611 11.24 -8.14 32.96
N ASN A 612 12.25 -7.90 32.12
CA ASN A 612 12.18 -8.17 30.67
C ASN A 612 12.03 -9.67 30.37
N ILE A 613 12.86 -10.53 30.99
CA ILE A 613 12.78 -12.00 30.82
C ILE A 613 11.40 -12.50 31.26
N ASN A 614 10.88 -12.06 32.40
CA ASN A 614 9.54 -12.47 32.85
C ASN A 614 8.42 -12.00 31.91
N GLN A 615 8.51 -10.78 31.36
CA GLN A 615 7.57 -10.30 30.33
C GLN A 615 7.67 -11.11 29.03
N GLN A 616 8.87 -11.52 28.62
CA GLN A 616 9.05 -12.36 27.43
C GLN A 616 8.47 -13.76 27.64
N ILE A 617 8.79 -14.42 28.76
CA ILE A 617 8.18 -15.71 29.14
C ILE A 617 6.65 -15.61 29.12
N GLN A 618 6.07 -14.55 29.68
CA GLN A 618 4.61 -14.39 29.70
C GLN A 618 4.01 -14.21 28.29
N LYS A 619 4.66 -13.45 27.40
CA LYS A 619 4.23 -13.30 26.00
C LYS A 619 4.34 -14.61 25.23
N GLU A 620 5.49 -15.30 25.34
CA GLU A 620 5.73 -16.58 24.68
C GLU A 620 4.78 -17.67 25.17
N GLN A 621 4.42 -17.69 26.46
CA GLN A 621 3.36 -18.56 26.99
C GLN A 621 2.00 -18.29 26.36
N GLN A 622 1.63 -17.02 26.16
CA GLN A 622 0.37 -16.63 25.51
C GLN A 622 0.36 -16.98 24.02
N GLU A 623 1.43 -16.67 23.29
CA GLU A 623 1.59 -17.01 21.87
C GLU A 623 1.56 -18.53 21.65
N LEU A 624 2.25 -19.30 22.50
CA LEU A 624 2.24 -20.77 22.47
C LEU A 624 0.86 -21.35 22.74
N ALA A 625 0.08 -20.77 23.65
CA ALA A 625 -1.30 -21.18 23.90
C ALA A 625 -2.20 -20.90 22.69
N ILE A 626 -2.04 -19.73 22.04
CA ILE A 626 -2.77 -19.37 20.83
C ILE A 626 -2.43 -20.36 19.69
N LEU A 627 -1.14 -20.61 19.40
CA LEU A 627 -0.74 -21.57 18.36
C LEU A 627 -1.28 -22.99 18.63
N LYS A 628 -1.27 -23.45 19.89
CA LYS A 628 -1.84 -24.77 20.24
C LYS A 628 -3.34 -24.85 19.97
N THR A 629 -4.12 -23.82 20.32
CA THR A 629 -5.56 -23.80 19.99
C THR A 629 -5.83 -23.71 18.48
N GLN A 630 -4.96 -23.03 17.72
CA GLN A 630 -5.03 -22.99 16.26
C GLN A 630 -4.71 -24.37 15.65
N HIS A 631 -3.69 -25.07 16.15
CA HIS A 631 -3.34 -26.43 15.75
C HIS A 631 -4.52 -27.38 15.94
N GLU A 632 -5.13 -27.39 17.14
CA GLU A 632 -6.31 -28.21 17.45
C GLU A 632 -7.48 -27.93 16.48
N ALA A 633 -7.74 -26.65 16.16
CA ALA A 633 -8.80 -26.26 15.24
C ALA A 633 -8.53 -26.71 13.78
N ILE A 634 -7.31 -26.52 13.28
CA ILE A 634 -6.92 -26.95 11.93
C ILE A 634 -6.93 -28.48 11.84
N GLN A 635 -6.46 -29.18 12.88
CA GLN A 635 -6.48 -30.65 12.94
C GLN A 635 -7.91 -31.21 13.00
N ALA A 636 -8.84 -30.53 13.69
CA ALA A 636 -10.26 -30.88 13.67
C ALA A 636 -10.88 -30.68 12.27
N GLN A 637 -10.52 -29.60 11.57
CA GLN A 637 -10.94 -29.34 10.19
C GLN A 637 -10.36 -30.37 9.19
N GLN A 638 -9.10 -30.78 9.37
CA GLN A 638 -8.48 -31.84 8.57
C GLN A 638 -9.22 -33.18 8.74
N LYS A 639 -9.60 -33.54 9.98
CA LYS A 639 -10.39 -34.76 10.28
C LYS A 639 -11.75 -34.75 9.57
N SER A 640 -12.47 -33.62 9.55
CA SER A 640 -13.78 -33.54 8.89
C SER A 640 -13.67 -33.61 7.36
N PHE A 641 -12.64 -33.00 6.75
CA PHE A 641 -12.39 -33.15 5.31
C PHE A 641 -11.94 -34.58 4.93
N ARG A 642 -11.13 -35.25 5.77
CA ARG A 642 -10.78 -36.67 5.54
C ARG A 642 -12.01 -37.59 5.60
N TYR A 643 -12.92 -37.36 6.53
CA TYR A 643 -14.21 -38.06 6.57
C TYR A 643 -15.04 -37.81 5.29
N TYR A 644 -15.07 -36.57 4.79
CA TYR A 644 -15.75 -36.24 3.53
C TYR A 644 -15.11 -36.91 2.31
N GLN A 645 -13.78 -36.99 2.23
CA GLN A 645 -13.10 -37.77 1.17
C GLN A 645 -13.54 -39.23 1.16
N GLU A 646 -13.60 -39.87 2.33
CA GLU A 646 -13.98 -41.27 2.45
C GLU A 646 -15.45 -41.52 2.09
N MET A 647 -16.35 -40.62 2.49
CA MET A 647 -17.76 -40.63 2.06
C MET A 647 -17.89 -40.53 0.53
N VAL A 648 -17.10 -39.65 -0.12
CA VAL A 648 -17.11 -39.49 -1.59
C VAL A 648 -16.53 -40.72 -2.30
N ARG A 649 -15.48 -41.36 -1.75
CA ARG A 649 -14.93 -42.62 -2.28
C ARG A 649 -15.97 -43.74 -2.22
N ASN A 650 -16.57 -43.99 -1.06
CA ASN A 650 -17.57 -45.04 -0.89
C ASN A 650 -18.73 -44.88 -1.89
N ARG A 651 -19.26 -43.66 -2.04
CA ARG A 651 -20.32 -43.38 -3.03
C ARG A 651 -19.87 -43.54 -4.48
N THR A 652 -18.59 -43.32 -4.78
CA THR A 652 -18.02 -43.55 -6.11
C THR A 652 -17.98 -45.06 -6.41
N ASP A 653 -17.59 -45.88 -5.43
CA ASP A 653 -17.51 -47.32 -5.58
C ASP A 653 -18.91 -47.97 -5.61
N ASP A 654 -19.88 -47.46 -4.85
CA ASP A 654 -21.30 -47.84 -4.97
C ASP A 654 -21.82 -47.68 -6.41
N ARG A 655 -21.50 -46.54 -7.05
CA ARG A 655 -21.90 -46.28 -8.45
C ARG A 655 -21.16 -47.16 -9.46
N ARG A 656 -19.90 -47.50 -9.22
CA ARG A 656 -19.16 -48.48 -10.05
C ARG A 656 -19.79 -49.86 -9.97
N ASN A 657 -20.10 -50.33 -8.75
CA ASN A 657 -20.78 -51.62 -8.54
C ASN A 657 -22.11 -51.66 -9.29
N GLN A 658 -22.89 -50.57 -9.24
CA GLN A 658 -24.18 -50.46 -9.93
C GLN A 658 -24.06 -50.46 -11.46
N ILE A 659 -22.99 -49.86 -12.03
CA ILE A 659 -22.68 -49.98 -13.47
C ILE A 659 -22.31 -51.42 -13.83
N ASP A 660 -21.47 -52.09 -13.03
CA ASP A 660 -21.07 -53.47 -13.27
C ASP A 660 -22.24 -54.45 -13.19
N GLU A 661 -23.20 -54.23 -12.28
CA GLU A 661 -24.45 -54.99 -12.21
C GLU A 661 -25.32 -54.76 -13.46
N ASN A 662 -25.60 -53.50 -13.81
CA ASN A 662 -26.36 -53.16 -15.02
C ASN A 662 -25.73 -53.79 -16.28
N ASN A 663 -24.40 -53.70 -16.43
CA ASN A 663 -23.67 -54.26 -17.58
C ASN A 663 -23.75 -55.79 -17.63
N LYS A 664 -23.72 -56.49 -16.49
CA LYS A 664 -23.96 -57.94 -16.42
C LYS A 664 -25.37 -58.28 -16.90
N THR A 665 -26.39 -57.54 -16.46
CA THR A 665 -27.79 -57.77 -16.86
C THR A 665 -28.04 -57.44 -18.34
N ILE A 666 -27.40 -56.42 -18.89
CA ILE A 666 -27.41 -56.12 -20.33
C ILE A 666 -26.81 -57.29 -21.12
N ASN A 667 -25.60 -57.74 -20.76
CA ASN A 667 -24.94 -58.86 -21.45
C ASN A 667 -25.77 -60.17 -21.35
N GLN A 668 -26.48 -60.40 -20.24
CA GLN A 668 -27.40 -61.54 -20.10
C GLN A 668 -28.66 -61.43 -20.99
N THR A 669 -29.14 -60.22 -21.28
CA THR A 669 -30.36 -59.99 -22.06
C THR A 669 -30.10 -59.83 -23.57
N THR A 670 -28.91 -59.38 -23.98
CA THR A 670 -28.59 -59.13 -25.39
C THR A 670 -27.48 -60.02 -25.96
N GLY A 671 -26.77 -60.78 -25.11
CA GLY A 671 -25.72 -61.71 -25.51
C GLY A 671 -24.43 -61.00 -25.94
N GLU A 672 -23.78 -61.49 -27.00
CA GLU A 672 -22.58 -60.86 -27.58
C GLU A 672 -22.88 -59.54 -28.33
N TYR A 673 -24.15 -59.25 -28.58
CA TYR A 673 -24.60 -58.05 -29.29
C TYR A 673 -25.03 -56.98 -28.28
N GLY A 674 -24.71 -55.71 -28.54
CA GLY A 674 -25.29 -54.60 -27.78
C GLY A 674 -26.79 -54.44 -28.07
N PRO A 675 -27.59 -53.77 -27.19
CA PRO A 675 -29.04 -53.62 -27.36
C PRO A 675 -29.46 -53.10 -28.75
N LYS A 676 -28.70 -52.14 -29.28
CA LYS A 676 -28.88 -51.55 -30.61
C LYS A 676 -28.54 -52.50 -31.77
N GLN A 677 -27.54 -53.37 -31.60
CA GLN A 677 -27.15 -54.34 -32.64
C GLN A 677 -28.20 -55.45 -32.75
N LEU A 678 -28.63 -56.00 -31.60
CA LEU A 678 -29.67 -57.02 -31.56
C LEU A 678 -31.00 -56.52 -32.14
N TYR A 679 -31.42 -55.29 -31.79
CA TYR A 679 -32.59 -54.64 -32.37
C TYR A 679 -32.52 -54.57 -33.91
N ASN A 680 -31.42 -54.04 -34.45
CA ASN A 680 -31.24 -53.87 -35.88
C ASN A 680 -31.30 -55.22 -36.63
N GLN A 681 -30.66 -56.26 -36.09
CA GLN A 681 -30.61 -57.59 -36.71
C GLN A 681 -31.99 -58.24 -36.79
N VAL A 682 -32.75 -58.20 -35.69
CA VAL A 682 -34.08 -58.81 -35.61
C VAL A 682 -35.09 -58.04 -36.47
N TYR A 683 -35.01 -56.71 -36.49
CA TYR A 683 -35.83 -55.87 -37.36
C TYR A 683 -35.54 -56.11 -38.86
N GLN A 684 -34.26 -56.24 -39.24
CA GLN A 684 -33.87 -56.49 -40.63
C GLN A 684 -34.45 -57.82 -41.14
N GLN A 685 -34.31 -58.92 -40.40
CA GLN A 685 -34.87 -60.23 -40.76
C GLN A 685 -36.39 -60.19 -40.95
N LEU A 686 -37.10 -59.39 -40.15
CA LEU A 686 -38.54 -59.17 -40.31
C LEU A 686 -38.86 -58.39 -41.61
N THR A 687 -38.07 -57.38 -41.97
CA THR A 687 -38.29 -56.63 -43.22
C THR A 687 -38.04 -57.48 -44.47
N GLU A 688 -36.97 -58.27 -44.49
CA GLU A 688 -36.61 -59.14 -45.62
C GLU A 688 -37.68 -60.22 -45.86
N THR A 689 -38.17 -60.85 -44.80
CA THR A 689 -39.22 -61.89 -44.90
C THR A 689 -40.59 -61.34 -45.31
N ARG A 690 -40.91 -60.08 -45.00
CA ARG A 690 -42.13 -59.40 -45.50
C ARG A 690 -42.08 -59.17 -47.00
N GLN A 691 -40.98 -58.60 -47.51
CA GLN A 691 -40.80 -58.34 -48.95
C GLN A 691 -40.86 -59.62 -49.78
N ALA A 692 -40.35 -60.74 -49.25
CA ALA A 692 -40.42 -62.04 -49.91
C ALA A 692 -41.85 -62.62 -50.01
N GLU A 693 -42.73 -62.39 -49.01
CA GLU A 693 -44.14 -62.80 -49.10
C GLU A 693 -44.91 -61.97 -50.14
N GLU A 694 -44.72 -60.64 -50.14
CA GLU A 694 -45.39 -59.72 -51.07
C GLU A 694 -45.08 -60.05 -52.54
N ALA A 695 -43.81 -60.31 -52.86
CA ALA A 695 -43.36 -60.63 -54.22
C ALA A 695 -43.95 -61.94 -54.78
N GLU A 696 -44.14 -62.97 -53.95
CA GLU A 696 -44.78 -64.22 -54.37
C GLU A 696 -46.31 -64.10 -54.45
N GLN A 697 -46.93 -63.26 -53.60
CA GLN A 697 -48.36 -62.98 -53.65
C GLN A 697 -48.79 -62.29 -54.96
N GLU A 698 -48.01 -61.32 -55.46
CA GLU A 698 -48.30 -60.68 -56.76
C GLU A 698 -48.31 -61.68 -57.93
N LYS A 699 -47.40 -62.66 -57.92
CA LYS A 699 -47.32 -63.69 -58.96
C LYS A 699 -48.54 -64.61 -58.94
N THR A 700 -49.00 -65.02 -57.75
CA THR A 700 -50.23 -65.83 -57.62
C THR A 700 -51.45 -65.08 -58.16
N GLN A 701 -51.57 -63.78 -57.89
CA GLN A 701 -52.69 -62.96 -58.38
C GLN A 701 -52.73 -62.87 -59.91
N LYS A 702 -51.56 -62.73 -60.56
CA LYS A 702 -51.44 -62.73 -62.03
C LYS A 702 -51.90 -64.06 -62.63
N MET A 703 -51.42 -65.20 -62.10
CA MET A 703 -51.84 -66.53 -62.57
C MET A 703 -53.35 -66.80 -62.40
N LEU A 704 -53.97 -66.33 -61.31
CA LEU A 704 -55.42 -66.46 -61.11
C LEU A 704 -56.21 -65.70 -62.19
N HIS A 705 -55.79 -64.50 -62.55
CA HIS A 705 -56.41 -63.71 -63.62
C HIS A 705 -56.35 -64.43 -64.98
N ASP A 706 -55.19 -65.00 -65.31
CA ASP A 706 -54.99 -65.75 -66.55
C ASP A 706 -55.88 -67.01 -66.62
N ILE A 707 -56.11 -67.70 -65.49
CA ILE A 707 -57.01 -68.87 -65.40
C ILE A 707 -58.46 -68.47 -65.69
N ASP A 708 -58.95 -67.39 -65.08
CA ASP A 708 -60.32 -66.92 -65.29
C ASP A 708 -60.53 -66.43 -66.73
N TYR A 709 -59.51 -65.80 -67.33
CA TYR A 709 -59.55 -65.39 -68.75
C TYR A 709 -59.66 -66.59 -69.71
N LEU A 710 -58.87 -67.66 -69.49
CA LEU A 710 -58.99 -68.89 -70.29
C LEU A 710 -60.34 -69.59 -70.12
N ARG A 711 -60.91 -69.59 -68.90
CA ARG A 711 -62.25 -70.15 -68.63
C ARG A 711 -63.32 -69.47 -69.48
N GLY A 712 -63.35 -68.13 -69.47
CA GLY A 712 -64.33 -67.36 -70.25
C GLY A 712 -64.23 -67.59 -71.78
N ARG A 713 -63.01 -67.73 -72.32
CA ARG A 713 -62.81 -68.07 -73.74
C ARG A 713 -63.34 -69.46 -74.11
N ASN A 714 -63.20 -70.44 -73.22
CA ASN A 714 -63.68 -71.80 -73.44
C ASN A 714 -65.22 -71.85 -73.47
N GLU A 715 -65.88 -71.19 -72.51
CA GLU A 715 -67.34 -71.06 -72.44
C GLU A 715 -67.94 -70.43 -73.72
N PHE A 716 -67.32 -69.37 -74.24
CA PHE A 716 -67.75 -68.72 -75.48
C PHE A 716 -67.78 -69.70 -76.68
N HIS A 717 -66.68 -70.41 -76.92
CA HIS A 717 -66.61 -71.36 -78.03
C HIS A 717 -67.55 -72.57 -77.83
N MET A 718 -67.83 -72.98 -76.59
CA MET A 718 -68.81 -74.04 -76.31
C MET A 718 -70.24 -73.62 -76.67
N MET A 719 -70.59 -72.35 -76.44
CA MET A 719 -71.90 -71.80 -76.80
C MET A 719 -72.05 -71.65 -78.32
N PHE A 720 -71.08 -71.01 -78.98
CA PHE A 720 -71.09 -70.79 -80.43
C PHE A 720 -71.16 -72.12 -81.23
N GLY A 721 -70.50 -73.17 -80.74
CA GLY A 721 -70.58 -74.50 -81.35
C GLY A 721 -71.98 -75.15 -81.30
N LYS A 722 -72.77 -74.88 -80.25
CA LYS A 722 -74.16 -75.37 -80.15
C LYS A 722 -75.07 -74.64 -81.13
N GLU A 723 -74.89 -73.33 -81.29
CA GLU A 723 -75.66 -72.50 -82.21
C GLU A 723 -75.45 -72.96 -83.67
N LEU A 724 -74.19 -73.10 -84.10
CA LEU A 724 -73.84 -73.59 -85.43
C LEU A 724 -74.43 -74.99 -85.73
N SER A 725 -74.35 -75.91 -84.77
CA SER A 725 -74.89 -77.27 -84.91
C SER A 725 -76.42 -77.28 -85.06
N ASN A 726 -77.11 -76.39 -84.33
CA ASN A 726 -78.57 -76.24 -84.44
C ASN A 726 -78.98 -75.66 -85.81
N GLU A 727 -78.33 -74.60 -86.29
CA GLU A 727 -78.63 -74.03 -87.62
C GLU A 727 -78.37 -75.04 -88.74
N LEU A 728 -77.24 -75.77 -88.67
CA LEU A 728 -76.88 -76.80 -89.65
C LEU A 728 -77.94 -77.91 -89.71
N SER A 729 -78.43 -78.37 -88.56
CA SER A 729 -79.47 -79.40 -88.49
C SER A 729 -80.81 -78.91 -89.06
N GLN A 730 -81.16 -77.63 -88.86
CA GLN A 730 -82.40 -77.05 -89.39
C GLN A 730 -82.39 -76.96 -90.92
N GLU A 731 -81.34 -76.39 -91.52
CA GLU A 731 -81.30 -76.22 -92.99
C GLU A 731 -81.11 -77.55 -93.71
N ARG A 732 -80.37 -78.52 -93.15
CA ARG A 732 -80.35 -79.91 -93.65
C ARG A 732 -81.74 -80.54 -93.65
N SER A 733 -82.47 -80.44 -92.53
CA SER A 733 -83.84 -80.97 -92.42
C SER A 733 -84.81 -80.32 -93.42
N ARG A 734 -84.63 -79.03 -93.70
CA ARG A 734 -85.41 -78.28 -94.70
C ARG A 734 -85.15 -78.79 -96.12
N LEU A 735 -83.89 -79.05 -96.45
CA LEU A 735 -83.47 -79.60 -97.73
C LEU A 735 -84.00 -81.03 -97.93
N ASP A 736 -83.89 -81.90 -96.91
CA ASP A 736 -84.42 -83.27 -96.93
C ASP A 736 -85.95 -83.30 -97.11
N LEU A 737 -86.67 -82.40 -96.43
CA LEU A 737 -88.13 -82.25 -96.59
C LEU A 737 -88.51 -81.79 -98.00
N TRP A 738 -87.73 -80.88 -98.60
CA TRP A 738 -87.95 -80.45 -99.98
C TRP A 738 -87.73 -81.61 -100.96
N ILE A 739 -86.61 -82.32 -100.86
CA ILE A 739 -86.29 -83.50 -101.71
C ILE A 739 -87.44 -84.52 -101.62
N ARG A 740 -87.89 -84.84 -100.41
CA ARG A 740 -88.98 -85.79 -100.19
C ARG A 740 -90.30 -85.34 -100.82
N ASN A 741 -90.69 -84.07 -100.66
CA ASN A 741 -91.94 -83.54 -101.21
C ASN A 741 -91.91 -83.43 -102.74
N PHE A 742 -90.76 -83.06 -103.30
CA PHE A 742 -90.51 -83.00 -104.73
C PHE A 742 -90.68 -84.39 -105.37
N ASN A 743 -90.06 -85.41 -104.78
CA ASN A 743 -90.08 -86.80 -105.24
C ASN A 743 -91.47 -87.48 -105.21
N MET A 744 -92.46 -86.88 -104.55
CA MET A 744 -93.84 -87.38 -104.55
C MET A 744 -94.61 -87.02 -105.84
N HIS A 745 -94.21 -85.97 -106.54
CA HIS A 745 -94.95 -85.39 -107.68
C HIS A 745 -94.10 -85.26 -108.96
N HIS A 746 -92.79 -85.46 -108.85
CA HIS A 746 -91.81 -85.31 -109.92
C HIS A 746 -90.84 -86.51 -109.95
N PRO A 747 -90.10 -86.74 -111.05
CA PRO A 747 -89.11 -87.81 -111.12
C PRO A 747 -88.05 -87.61 -110.02
N PRO A 748 -87.71 -88.65 -109.26
CA PRO A 748 -86.98 -88.50 -108.00
C PRO A 748 -85.61 -87.83 -108.18
N VAL A 749 -85.25 -86.98 -107.21
CA VAL A 749 -83.95 -86.32 -107.04
C VAL A 749 -83.28 -86.80 -105.75
N GLN A 750 -81.95 -86.83 -105.72
CA GLN A 750 -81.15 -87.07 -104.51
C GLN A 750 -80.27 -85.85 -104.20
N TYR A 751 -79.77 -85.74 -102.96
CA TYR A 751 -78.86 -84.65 -102.58
C TYR A 751 -77.64 -84.56 -103.51
N THR A 752 -77.10 -85.70 -103.95
CA THR A 752 -75.97 -85.76 -104.90
C THR A 752 -76.32 -85.23 -106.29
N GLU A 753 -77.57 -85.39 -106.75
CA GLU A 753 -78.03 -84.80 -108.02
C GLU A 753 -78.19 -83.27 -107.89
N LEU A 754 -78.62 -82.76 -106.72
CA LEU A 754 -78.60 -81.32 -106.44
C LEU A 754 -77.17 -80.78 -106.36
N GLU A 755 -76.25 -81.54 -105.75
CA GLU A 755 -74.83 -81.20 -105.67
C GLU A 755 -74.19 -81.16 -107.07
N GLU A 756 -74.46 -82.14 -107.93
CA GLU A 756 -74.04 -82.13 -109.34
C GLU A 756 -74.65 -80.95 -110.12
N VAL A 757 -75.97 -80.76 -110.09
CA VAL A 757 -76.66 -79.71 -110.86
C VAL A 757 -76.30 -78.29 -110.40
N PHE A 758 -76.07 -78.07 -109.10
CA PHE A 758 -75.64 -76.76 -108.57
C PHE A 758 -74.12 -76.57 -108.55
N SER A 759 -73.32 -77.58 -108.94
CA SER A 759 -71.87 -77.44 -109.16
C SER A 759 -71.47 -77.39 -110.64
N GLU A 760 -72.37 -77.70 -111.58
CA GLU A 760 -72.15 -77.46 -113.01
C GLU A 760 -72.09 -75.95 -113.35
N GLU A 761 -70.97 -75.50 -113.96
CA GLU A 761 -70.78 -74.11 -114.44
C GLU A 761 -71.53 -73.81 -115.77
N LYS A 762 -72.79 -74.23 -115.93
CA LYS A 762 -73.61 -73.92 -117.12
C LYS A 762 -74.40 -72.62 -116.96
N ASP A 763 -74.43 -71.80 -118.00
CA ASP A 763 -75.31 -70.62 -118.09
C ASP A 763 -76.72 -71.03 -118.56
N TRP A 764 -77.57 -71.32 -117.59
CA TRP A 764 -78.95 -71.73 -117.82
C TRP A 764 -79.83 -70.60 -118.39
N GLU A 765 -79.53 -69.32 -118.10
CA GLU A 765 -80.33 -68.17 -118.57
C GLU A 765 -80.10 -67.87 -120.06
N ALA A 766 -78.83 -67.96 -120.51
CA ALA A 766 -78.48 -67.89 -121.93
C ALA A 766 -79.13 -69.03 -122.72
N THR A 767 -79.16 -70.24 -122.14
CA THR A 767 -79.77 -71.43 -122.73
C THR A 767 -81.29 -71.25 -122.91
N ARG A 768 -81.99 -70.78 -121.88
CA ARG A 768 -83.43 -70.45 -121.88
C ARG A 768 -83.82 -69.50 -123.01
N SER A 769 -83.09 -68.38 -123.13
CA SER A 769 -83.39 -67.33 -124.11
C SER A 769 -83.27 -67.82 -125.57
N ARG A 770 -82.30 -68.71 -125.83
CA ARG A 770 -82.04 -69.26 -127.17
C ARG A 770 -83.16 -70.17 -127.66
N ILE A 771 -83.67 -71.03 -126.77
CA ILE A 771 -84.76 -71.98 -127.06
C ILE A 771 -86.04 -71.27 -127.49
N GLN A 772 -86.49 -70.28 -126.69
CA GLN A 772 -87.78 -69.60 -126.89
C GLN A 772 -87.83 -68.87 -128.25
N THR A 773 -86.72 -68.28 -128.68
CA THR A 773 -86.61 -67.54 -129.94
C THR A 773 -86.89 -68.43 -131.15
N VAL A 774 -86.27 -69.63 -131.20
CA VAL A 774 -86.44 -70.57 -132.32
C VAL A 774 -87.88 -71.09 -132.41
N GLN A 775 -88.48 -71.48 -131.28
CA GLN A 775 -89.86 -71.99 -131.26
C GLN A 775 -90.88 -70.97 -131.78
N ARG A 776 -90.71 -69.68 -131.40
CA ARG A 776 -91.57 -68.58 -131.84
C ARG A 776 -91.53 -68.37 -133.36
N ASP A 777 -90.34 -68.37 -133.95
CA ASP A 777 -90.17 -68.10 -135.38
C ASP A 777 -90.70 -69.25 -136.25
N THR A 778 -90.53 -70.51 -135.82
CA THR A 778 -91.15 -71.68 -136.49
C THR A 778 -92.67 -71.55 -136.59
N ALA A 779 -93.33 -71.20 -135.48
CA ALA A 779 -94.78 -71.08 -135.42
C ALA A 779 -95.34 -69.98 -136.34
N LEU A 780 -94.67 -68.82 -136.41
CA LEU A 780 -95.05 -67.72 -137.31
C LEU A 780 -94.92 -68.10 -138.79
N CYS A 781 -93.88 -68.87 -139.14
CA CYS A 781 -93.65 -69.31 -140.52
C CYS A 781 -94.71 -70.34 -140.98
N GLN A 782 -95.16 -71.23 -140.08
CA GLN A 782 -96.18 -72.25 -140.37
C GLN A 782 -97.51 -71.59 -140.80
N ALA A 783 -98.01 -70.65 -139.98
CA ALA A 783 -99.27 -69.96 -140.25
C ALA A 783 -99.27 -69.21 -141.61
N ARG A 784 -98.09 -68.73 -142.06
CA ARG A 784 -97.94 -68.03 -143.33
C ARG A 784 -98.07 -68.96 -144.54
N VAL A 785 -97.55 -70.18 -144.43
CA VAL A 785 -97.67 -71.22 -145.46
C VAL A 785 -99.12 -71.64 -145.67
N ASP A 786 -99.88 -71.77 -144.58
CA ASP A 786 -101.25 -72.29 -144.62
C ASP A 786 -102.24 -71.30 -145.28
N ASP A 787 -102.12 -69.99 -144.99
CA ASP A 787 -102.88 -68.93 -145.70
C ASP A 787 -102.62 -68.94 -147.21
N LEU A 788 -101.35 -69.08 -147.63
CA LEU A 788 -100.98 -69.12 -149.05
C LEU A 788 -101.51 -70.37 -149.77
N ASN A 789 -101.55 -71.54 -149.12
CA ASN A 789 -102.18 -72.75 -149.69
C ASN A 789 -103.68 -72.50 -149.95
N SER A 790 -104.40 -71.96 -148.95
CA SER A 790 -105.86 -71.74 -149.03
C SER A 790 -106.26 -70.81 -150.17
N ARG A 791 -105.50 -69.73 -150.39
CA ARG A 791 -105.75 -68.76 -151.49
C ARG A 791 -105.50 -69.31 -152.89
N LEU A 792 -104.64 -70.33 -153.00
CA LEU A 792 -104.30 -70.95 -154.28
C LEU A 792 -105.38 -71.96 -154.68
N LEU A 793 -105.87 -72.74 -153.71
CA LEU A 793 -106.99 -73.68 -153.88
C LEU A 793 -108.28 -72.99 -154.31
N SER A 794 -108.66 -71.88 -153.67
CA SER A 794 -109.90 -71.15 -154.02
C SER A 794 -109.87 -70.57 -155.43
N LEU A 795 -108.68 -70.25 -155.96
CA LEU A 795 -108.53 -69.85 -157.36
C LEU A 795 -108.68 -71.03 -158.32
N GLN A 796 -108.23 -72.24 -157.98
CA GLN A 796 -108.32 -73.40 -158.89
C GLN A 796 -109.76 -73.87 -159.15
N SER A 797 -110.72 -73.55 -158.29
CA SER A 797 -112.13 -73.98 -158.44
C SER A 797 -112.96 -73.19 -159.46
N ASP A 798 -112.50 -72.03 -159.95
CA ASP A 798 -113.30 -71.07 -160.75
C ASP A 798 -113.55 -71.49 -162.23
N GLY A 799 -113.51 -72.79 -162.55
CA GLY A 799 -114.04 -73.40 -163.78
C GLY A 799 -113.30 -73.11 -165.10
N ASN A 800 -112.49 -72.06 -165.17
CA ASN A 800 -111.80 -71.61 -166.39
C ASN A 800 -110.40 -72.24 -166.57
N TYR A 801 -110.17 -73.39 -165.94
CA TYR A 801 -108.86 -74.04 -165.84
C TYR A 801 -108.55 -74.87 -167.10
N HIS A 802 -107.45 -74.57 -167.78
CA HIS A 802 -106.89 -75.41 -168.84
C HIS A 802 -105.47 -75.81 -168.48
N ASN A 803 -105.13 -77.08 -168.73
CA ASN A 803 -104.02 -77.76 -168.08
C ASN A 803 -102.93 -78.15 -169.09
N ALA A 804 -102.24 -77.16 -169.65
CA ALA A 804 -101.03 -77.29 -170.47
C ALA A 804 -100.26 -75.96 -170.48
N ASP A 805 -98.93 -76.00 -170.59
CA ASP A 805 -97.98 -74.89 -170.39
C ASP A 805 -98.52 -73.48 -170.71
N ASN A 806 -98.69 -72.69 -169.65
CA ASN A 806 -99.41 -71.41 -169.66
C ASN A 806 -98.83 -70.35 -170.61
N GLU A 807 -97.54 -70.42 -170.94
CA GLU A 807 -96.89 -69.50 -171.89
C GLU A 807 -97.28 -69.82 -173.33
N ALA A 808 -97.12 -71.08 -173.77
CA ALA A 808 -97.58 -71.55 -175.07
C ALA A 808 -99.11 -71.41 -175.23
N LEU A 809 -99.87 -71.62 -174.15
CA LEU A 809 -101.32 -71.39 -174.15
C LEU A 809 -101.66 -69.90 -174.26
N GLN A 810 -100.92 -68.99 -173.59
CA GLN A 810 -101.16 -67.54 -173.72
C GLN A 810 -100.90 -67.02 -175.14
N GLU A 811 -99.81 -67.45 -175.78
CA GLU A 811 -99.51 -67.09 -177.18
C GLU A 811 -100.55 -67.65 -178.15
N SER A 812 -100.94 -68.92 -177.97
CA SER A 812 -102.01 -69.57 -178.75
C SER A 812 -103.35 -68.84 -178.62
N LEU A 813 -103.75 -68.49 -177.40
CA LEU A 813 -104.99 -67.76 -177.12
C LEU A 813 -104.95 -66.33 -177.71
N ALA A 814 -103.81 -65.63 -177.64
CA ALA A 814 -103.64 -64.32 -178.27
C ALA A 814 -103.78 -64.40 -179.80
N SER A 815 -103.12 -65.37 -180.44
CA SER A 815 -103.20 -65.63 -181.88
C SER A 815 -104.62 -65.99 -182.34
N GLN A 816 -105.33 -66.82 -181.56
CA GLN A 816 -106.74 -67.15 -181.83
C GLN A 816 -107.66 -65.93 -181.74
N GLN A 817 -107.45 -65.04 -180.76
CA GLN A 817 -108.26 -63.83 -180.61
C GLN A 817 -108.16 -62.92 -181.84
N GLU A 818 -106.94 -62.68 -182.33
CA GLU A 818 -106.69 -61.83 -183.51
C GLU A 818 -107.32 -62.44 -184.79
N ASN A 819 -107.22 -63.76 -184.95
CA ASN A 819 -107.78 -64.49 -186.09
C ASN A 819 -109.33 -64.48 -186.09
N LEU A 820 -109.95 -64.56 -184.90
CA LEU A 820 -111.39 -64.42 -184.73
C LEU A 820 -111.88 -62.97 -184.99
N GLU A 821 -111.18 -61.94 -184.48
CA GLU A 821 -111.51 -60.53 -184.75
C GLU A 821 -111.36 -60.16 -186.25
N SER A 822 -110.48 -60.84 -186.99
CA SER A 822 -110.41 -60.75 -188.45
C SER A 822 -111.69 -61.27 -189.13
N LYS A 823 -112.06 -62.54 -188.85
CA LYS A 823 -113.25 -63.19 -189.41
C LYS A 823 -114.56 -62.45 -189.09
N ARG A 824 -114.66 -61.88 -187.89
CA ARG A 824 -115.80 -61.05 -187.46
C ARG A 824 -116.11 -59.93 -188.46
N ARG A 825 -115.08 -59.17 -188.86
CA ARG A 825 -115.20 -58.06 -189.81
C ARG A 825 -115.61 -58.53 -191.21
N GLU A 826 -115.02 -59.63 -191.68
CA GLU A 826 -115.28 -60.21 -193.00
C GLU A 826 -116.74 -60.67 -193.14
N ILE A 827 -117.28 -61.32 -192.10
CA ILE A 827 -118.67 -61.79 -192.05
C ILE A 827 -119.67 -60.62 -192.02
N MET A 828 -119.41 -59.55 -191.28
CA MET A 828 -120.26 -58.34 -191.31
C MET A 828 -120.41 -57.77 -192.73
N MET A 829 -119.32 -57.74 -193.51
CA MET A 829 -119.35 -57.27 -194.90
C MET A 829 -120.19 -58.17 -195.82
N GLN A 830 -120.31 -59.47 -195.53
CA GLN A 830 -121.20 -60.38 -196.27
C GLN A 830 -122.68 -60.10 -195.94
N ILE A 831 -123.04 -59.94 -194.66
CA ILE A 831 -124.42 -59.62 -194.22
C ILE A 831 -124.93 -58.34 -194.93
N ALA A 832 -124.08 -57.32 -195.03
CA ALA A 832 -124.40 -56.08 -195.72
C ALA A 832 -124.68 -56.29 -197.22
N ARG A 833 -123.82 -57.04 -197.94
CA ARG A 833 -123.99 -57.33 -199.38
C ARG A 833 -125.31 -58.06 -199.68
N TYR A 834 -125.66 -59.07 -198.88
CA TYR A 834 -126.93 -59.80 -199.08
C TYR A 834 -128.16 -58.94 -198.75
N SER A 835 -128.03 -57.94 -197.87
CA SER A 835 -129.12 -57.02 -197.55
C SER A 835 -129.50 -56.12 -198.73
N VAL A 836 -128.52 -55.52 -199.42
CA VAL A 836 -128.76 -54.62 -200.57
C VAL A 836 -129.47 -55.35 -201.72
N ALA A 837 -129.07 -56.60 -202.01
CA ALA A 837 -129.66 -57.38 -203.09
C ALA A 837 -131.14 -57.76 -202.86
N LEU A 838 -131.59 -57.77 -201.60
CA LEU A 838 -133.00 -58.03 -201.27
C LEU A 838 -133.89 -56.81 -201.53
N GLU A 839 -133.39 -55.58 -201.33
CA GLU A 839 -134.16 -54.34 -201.55
C GLU A 839 -134.40 -54.00 -203.02
N ASP A 840 -133.42 -54.22 -203.91
CA ASP A 840 -133.55 -53.88 -205.33
C ASP A 840 -134.64 -54.70 -206.05
N HIS A 841 -134.90 -55.92 -205.59
CA HIS A 841 -135.98 -56.77 -206.08
C HIS A 841 -137.36 -56.19 -205.73
N GLU A 842 -137.56 -55.80 -204.47
CA GLU A 842 -138.85 -55.31 -203.96
C GLU A 842 -139.32 -54.06 -204.72
N LYS A 843 -138.39 -53.17 -205.12
CA LYS A 843 -138.67 -51.96 -205.93
C LYS A 843 -138.92 -52.20 -207.42
N ALA A 844 -138.68 -53.40 -207.96
CA ALA A 844 -138.92 -53.69 -209.37
C ALA A 844 -140.35 -54.15 -209.62
N ILE A 845 -140.88 -55.03 -208.76
CA ILE A 845 -142.22 -55.61 -208.92
C ILE A 845 -143.32 -54.56 -208.70
N HIS A 846 -143.11 -53.61 -207.78
CA HIS A 846 -144.03 -52.46 -207.59
C HIS A 846 -144.28 -51.63 -208.86
N SER A 847 -143.41 -51.71 -209.89
CA SER A 847 -143.62 -51.01 -211.18
C SER A 847 -144.38 -51.81 -212.25
N ALA A 848 -144.72 -53.08 -212.00
CA ALA A 848 -145.59 -53.89 -212.87
C ALA A 848 -147.06 -53.89 -212.43
N ASN A 849 -147.38 -53.28 -211.28
CA ASN A 849 -148.72 -53.25 -210.68
C ASN A 849 -149.81 -52.47 -211.46
N ASN A 850 -149.51 -51.83 -212.59
CA ASN A 850 -150.46 -51.00 -213.34
C ASN A 850 -150.73 -51.59 -214.75
N SER A 851 -151.98 -51.48 -215.23
CA SER A 851 -152.60 -52.20 -216.38
C SER A 851 -153.00 -53.64 -215.99
N ALA A 852 -154.26 -53.99 -215.68
CA ALA A 852 -155.56 -53.55 -216.22
C ALA A 852 -155.75 -53.97 -217.70
N GLU A 853 -156.92 -54.43 -218.17
CA GLU A 853 -158.26 -53.85 -217.97
C GLU A 853 -158.26 -52.39 -218.50
N ASP A 854 -159.15 -52.05 -219.41
CA ASP A 854 -160.45 -51.48 -219.09
C ASP A 854 -160.42 -50.19 -218.26
N GLN A 855 -161.47 -49.41 -218.48
CA GLN A 855 -162.14 -48.57 -217.50
C GLN A 855 -161.54 -48.68 -216.07
N SER A 856 -161.08 -47.59 -215.47
CA SER A 856 -161.84 -46.36 -215.36
C SER A 856 -161.02 -45.25 -214.68
N SER A 857 -161.63 -44.08 -214.65
CA SER A 857 -161.56 -43.06 -213.59
C SER A 857 -160.44 -43.10 -212.53
N GLU A 858 -159.78 -42.00 -212.23
CA GLU A 858 -159.93 -40.62 -212.77
C GLU A 858 -158.70 -39.77 -212.34
N PRO A 859 -158.60 -38.49 -212.73
CA PRO A 859 -157.52 -37.62 -212.26
C PRO A 859 -157.72 -37.16 -210.81
N GLU A 860 -156.64 -36.67 -210.21
CA GLU A 860 -156.54 -35.37 -209.52
C GLU A 860 -155.05 -35.17 -209.16
N GLU A 861 -154.38 -34.11 -209.62
CA GLU A 861 -154.32 -32.76 -209.01
C GLU A 861 -153.66 -32.70 -207.63
N ASN A 862 -152.31 -32.59 -207.60
CA ASN A 862 -151.58 -31.35 -207.29
C ASN A 862 -150.05 -31.54 -207.36
#